data_AF-A0A7L3T8D4-F1
#
_entry.id   AF-A0A7L3T8D4-F1
#
_cell.length_a   1.000
_cell.length_b   1.000
_cell.length_c   1.000
_cell.angle_alpha   90.00
_cell.angle_beta   90.00
_cell.angle_gamma   90.00
#
_symmetry.space_group_name_H-M   'P 1'
#
loop_
_entity.id
_entity.type
_entity.pdbx_description
1 polymer ?
#
loop_
_entity_poly.entity_id
_entity_poly.type
_entity_poly.pdbx_seq_one_letter_code
_entity_poly.pdbx_strand_id
1 'polypeptide(L)'
;QQPNICVNLVTEYPEVVLCVGKICFGEKARKKMPKNSKQDQKYTLVCAVCALLNSGGGVVKAEIENENYKLEGDTIGLDLEETFRSLLLFPDWREYLDFEQRDNYILIFIKTWSSENTSLTSTSAKPRLCSLTTGLHTKCGTSLSRVNLTEVVSFLERKQDKAKKELSPGPPAKTRKTRAVEGGTDVINKAVVELFNRDQLQHGETLTFSESGNVEFKHYSTEKILTRVKEILPQYIAGFANTSGGYLWIGVDDKGTVQGFSSDEEDLKKLSYVINSIKDKLTLFHFCGSGCEHNISYEHKIFKVYHEAGDHCGYVCAVKIQPFTCVAFSEDPDSWLVEGSTVKRLSACEWATWMTTADPDLSKFSETFRLELSLTERPPLAKPVYSHQGLDNIDDLCKQLFPVESHRIIYTPEKLSEDLLQEHPGLDILMEKQLKQLSEGVLIFSRSWAVEVGLPENPDIICDILLIAEDRPPILYTICKHHISPTLLEYSRCIAWRLKQKLVNTGGYIHKLCVIPKLLILLPEINCGKEWDLNIQEMYPQNYSLIRSDNLKALLHALTVVLLSFKSFLSDHVGSEFLNLLTIKQYQLLSENLHKTKKLYVYGLPGTGKTIVALKIIEKIRTMLQCKQEEVLYVCENKPLRDFVRQKNICQAVTRVAFLKDSFNYVKHIIIDEAQNFQDGGGDWYKKALALTSSADLPKPGFFWIFLDYLQTSHCFPTGLPEAEWHDPIESLTKVVRNASNIYSYLKKNMETIVMHSTLNIPKDRLRELLCRATCAPAVQGSTEVQSKQNIYEIAKYVAEHCHTYLKKGYSKKDIAVLCYRDDEVKAHRRILASEMRKSNILLRNTEEGLQEHAILDSIRRFSGLERSIVFGIIPQHFQFQEKIFENILVCVASRANLNLHLLF
;
A
#
# COMPACT_ATOMS: atom_id res chain seq x y z
N GLN A 1 4.73 -11.08 -28.55
CA GLN A 1 6.08 -10.50 -28.72
C GLN A 1 6.19 -9.34 -27.74
N GLN A 2 7.31 -9.22 -27.02
CA GLN A 2 7.50 -8.12 -26.09
C GLN A 2 7.89 -6.86 -26.89
N PRO A 3 7.22 -5.72 -26.67
CA PRO A 3 7.53 -4.50 -27.43
C PRO A 3 8.93 -4.00 -27.05
N ASN A 4 9.66 -3.46 -28.03
CA ASN A 4 11.02 -2.94 -27.81
C ASN A 4 10.96 -1.55 -27.17
N ILE A 5 10.76 -1.51 -25.85
CA ILE A 5 10.64 -0.29 -25.05
C ILE A 5 11.79 -0.23 -24.05
N CYS A 6 12.53 0.87 -24.05
CA CYS A 6 13.68 1.05 -23.18
C CYS A 6 13.40 2.20 -22.19
N VAL A 7 13.70 2.01 -20.90
CA VAL A 7 13.71 3.12 -19.95
C VAL A 7 14.98 3.95 -20.19
N ASN A 8 14.83 5.25 -20.47
CA ASN A 8 15.97 6.14 -20.63
C ASN A 8 16.57 6.49 -19.25
N LEU A 9 17.67 5.83 -18.91
CA LEU A 9 18.40 6.06 -17.67
C LEU A 9 19.17 7.39 -17.64
N VAL A 10 19.45 7.98 -18.80
CA VAL A 10 20.24 9.21 -18.96
C VAL A 10 19.37 10.34 -19.53
N THR A 11 18.23 10.55 -18.88
CA THR A 11 17.26 11.58 -19.27
C THR A 11 17.50 12.89 -18.52
N GLU A 12 17.25 14.03 -19.16
CA GLU A 12 17.28 15.34 -18.49
C GLU A 12 15.99 15.64 -17.72
N TYR A 13 14.92 14.91 -18.01
CA TYR A 13 13.64 15.06 -17.32
C TYR A 13 13.70 14.50 -15.89
N PRO A 14 13.10 15.17 -14.89
CA PRO A 14 12.90 14.64 -13.55
C PRO A 14 11.75 13.61 -13.51
N GLU A 15 11.63 12.77 -14.54
CA GLU A 15 10.54 11.80 -14.72
C GLU A 15 11.02 10.52 -15.40
N VAL A 16 10.19 9.47 -15.32
CA VAL A 16 10.42 8.24 -16.09
C VAL A 16 10.22 8.56 -17.56
N VAL A 17 11.24 8.31 -18.38
CA VAL A 17 11.18 8.49 -19.83
C VAL A 17 11.30 7.14 -20.53
N LEU A 18 10.31 6.79 -21.35
CA LEU A 18 10.31 5.55 -22.16
C LEU A 18 10.64 5.87 -23.61
N CYS A 19 11.67 5.23 -24.15
CA CYS A 19 12.05 5.32 -25.56
C CYS A 19 11.39 4.18 -26.35
N VAL A 20 10.68 4.53 -27.43
CA VAL A 20 9.91 3.58 -28.28
C VAL A 20 10.47 3.42 -29.69
N GLY A 21 11.66 3.97 -29.96
CA GLY A 21 12.31 3.92 -31.28
C GLY A 21 11.61 4.79 -32.34
N LYS A 22 11.72 4.39 -33.60
CA LYS A 22 11.18 5.11 -34.76
C LYS A 22 9.68 4.87 -34.93
N ILE A 23 8.91 5.95 -35.01
CA ILE A 23 7.47 5.94 -35.23
C ILE A 23 7.14 6.93 -36.36
N CYS A 24 6.31 6.48 -37.30
CA CYS A 24 5.77 7.33 -38.36
C CYS A 24 4.53 8.07 -37.86
N PHE A 25 4.52 9.40 -37.96
CA PHE A 25 3.43 10.27 -37.51
C PHE A 25 2.75 10.97 -38.69
N GLY A 26 1.49 11.37 -38.47
CA GLY A 26 0.71 12.13 -39.44
C GLY A 26 -0.17 11.25 -40.33
N GLU A 27 -1.42 11.70 -40.54
CA GLU A 27 -2.47 10.88 -41.14
C GLU A 27 -2.14 10.41 -42.57
N LYS A 28 -1.54 11.30 -43.37
CA LYS A 28 -1.17 10.99 -44.77
C LYS A 28 -0.07 9.93 -44.85
N ALA A 29 0.93 10.02 -43.98
CA ALA A 29 2.04 9.08 -43.94
C ALA A 29 1.58 7.72 -43.38
N ARG A 30 0.83 7.74 -42.27
CA ARG A 30 0.28 6.53 -41.64
C ARG A 30 -0.74 5.77 -42.48
N LYS A 31 -1.42 6.42 -43.44
CA LYS A 31 -2.27 5.74 -44.44
C LYS A 31 -1.48 4.95 -45.49
N LYS A 32 -0.26 5.39 -45.82
CA LYS A 32 0.60 4.76 -46.83
C LYS A 32 1.46 3.62 -46.26
N MET A 33 1.52 3.49 -44.94
CA MET A 33 2.32 2.46 -44.26
C MET A 33 1.80 1.03 -44.51
N PRO A 34 2.70 0.02 -44.57
CA PRO A 34 2.31 -1.39 -44.53
C PRO A 34 1.51 -1.72 -43.26
N LYS A 35 0.46 -2.54 -43.39
CA LYS A 35 -0.44 -2.89 -42.27
C LYS A 35 0.29 -3.45 -41.04
N ASN A 36 1.25 -4.36 -41.24
CA ASN A 36 1.99 -4.98 -40.14
C ASN A 36 2.83 -3.94 -39.38
N SER A 37 3.64 -3.15 -40.09
CA SER A 37 4.45 -2.08 -39.48
C SER A 37 3.59 -1.04 -38.76
N LYS A 38 2.43 -0.68 -39.34
CA LYS A 38 1.47 0.24 -38.71
C LYS A 38 0.96 -0.32 -37.38
N GLN A 39 0.62 -1.61 -37.35
CA GLN A 39 0.13 -2.30 -36.15
C GLN A 39 1.22 -2.46 -35.09
N ASP A 40 2.47 -2.78 -35.49
CA ASP A 40 3.60 -2.95 -34.58
C ASP A 40 4.00 -1.63 -33.90
N GLN A 41 4.07 -0.54 -34.67
CA GLN A 41 4.33 0.79 -34.12
C GLN A 41 3.20 1.25 -33.20
N LYS A 42 1.94 1.02 -33.60
CA LYS A 42 0.77 1.31 -32.76
C LYS A 42 0.82 0.52 -31.45
N TYR A 43 1.07 -0.78 -31.50
CA TYR A 43 1.17 -1.62 -30.31
C TYR A 43 2.29 -1.15 -29.38
N THR A 44 3.49 -0.90 -29.92
CA THR A 44 4.65 -0.44 -29.14
C THR A 44 4.37 0.87 -28.42
N LEU A 45 3.81 1.86 -29.12
CA LEU A 45 3.50 3.17 -28.55
C LEU A 45 2.45 3.07 -27.43
N VAL A 46 1.40 2.30 -27.65
CA VAL A 46 0.27 2.16 -26.71
C VAL A 46 0.68 1.34 -25.48
N CYS A 47 1.58 0.36 -25.63
CA CYS A 47 2.20 -0.35 -24.50
C CYS A 47 2.98 0.61 -23.59
N ALA A 48 3.78 1.51 -24.17
CA ALA A 48 4.55 2.49 -23.40
C ALA A 48 3.62 3.48 -22.66
N VAL A 49 2.56 3.94 -23.34
CA VAL A 49 1.55 4.81 -22.72
C VAL A 49 0.83 4.10 -21.58
N CYS A 50 0.38 2.86 -21.78
CA CYS A 50 -0.25 2.03 -20.74
C CYS A 50 0.66 1.83 -19.53
N ALA A 51 1.95 1.55 -19.76
CA ALA A 51 2.93 1.39 -18.69
C ALA A 51 3.05 2.63 -17.80
N LEU A 52 3.13 3.83 -18.40
CA LEU A 52 3.25 5.08 -17.65
C LEU A 52 1.96 5.48 -16.95
N LEU A 53 0.80 5.27 -17.59
CA LEU A 53 -0.52 5.46 -16.98
C LEU A 53 -0.62 4.66 -15.67
N ASN A 54 -0.16 3.41 -15.68
CA ASN A 54 -0.20 2.54 -14.50
C ASN A 54 0.91 2.79 -13.46
N SER A 55 1.87 3.67 -13.76
CA SER A 55 3.09 3.86 -12.95
C SER A 55 3.31 5.29 -12.43
N GLY A 56 2.25 6.10 -12.40
CA GLY A 56 2.30 7.48 -11.88
C GLY A 56 2.64 8.55 -12.92
N GLY A 57 2.52 8.23 -14.22
CA GLY A 57 2.80 9.13 -15.34
C GLY A 57 4.29 9.25 -15.68
N GLY A 58 4.60 9.98 -16.75
CA GLY A 58 5.96 10.17 -17.26
C GLY A 58 5.98 10.70 -18.69
N VAL A 59 7.07 10.44 -19.42
CA VAL A 59 7.24 10.89 -20.82
C VAL A 59 7.54 9.71 -21.73
N VAL A 60 6.89 9.63 -22.90
CA VAL A 60 7.32 8.75 -24.00
C VAL A 60 8.09 9.58 -25.02
N LYS A 61 9.29 9.10 -25.38
CA LYS A 61 10.15 9.68 -26.42
C LYS A 61 10.12 8.78 -27.66
N ALA A 62 9.58 9.29 -28.75
CA ALA A 62 9.52 8.62 -30.05
C ALA A 62 10.36 9.39 -31.08
N GLU A 63 11.20 8.69 -31.84
CA GLU A 63 11.94 9.26 -32.98
C GLU A 63 11.01 9.31 -34.19
N ILE A 64 10.96 10.45 -34.89
CA ILE A 64 10.10 10.62 -36.06
C ILE A 64 10.73 9.92 -37.26
N GLU A 65 9.98 9.01 -37.88
CA GLU A 65 10.45 8.23 -39.02
C GLU A 65 10.30 8.97 -40.36
N ASN A 66 9.20 9.71 -40.55
CA ASN A 66 8.89 10.36 -41.82
C ASN A 66 9.46 11.79 -41.89
N GLU A 67 10.19 12.05 -42.97
CA GLU A 67 10.81 13.35 -43.23
C GLU A 67 9.76 14.48 -43.37
N ASN A 68 10.14 15.69 -42.96
CA ASN A 68 9.34 16.92 -43.02
C ASN A 68 8.05 16.94 -42.18
N TYR A 69 7.88 15.99 -41.26
CA TYR A 69 6.75 15.99 -40.33
C TYR A 69 6.73 17.23 -39.44
N LYS A 70 5.55 17.87 -39.33
CA LYS A 70 5.29 18.93 -38.36
C LYS A 70 3.99 18.69 -37.60
N LEU A 71 4.07 18.62 -36.27
CA LEU A 71 2.92 18.36 -35.40
C LEU A 71 1.75 19.34 -35.62
N GLU A 72 2.05 20.63 -35.78
CA GLU A 72 1.04 21.69 -35.96
C GLU A 72 0.19 21.52 -37.24
N GLY A 73 0.75 20.92 -38.30
CA GLY A 73 0.09 20.79 -39.60
C GLY A 73 -0.38 19.38 -39.94
N ASP A 74 0.34 18.35 -39.48
CA ASP A 74 0.14 16.96 -39.94
C ASP A 74 -0.64 16.09 -38.96
N THR A 75 -0.88 16.57 -37.72
CA THR A 75 -1.49 15.82 -36.59
C THR A 75 -0.71 14.53 -36.26
N ILE A 76 -1.14 13.75 -35.28
CA ILE A 76 -0.46 12.49 -34.93
C ILE A 76 -0.90 11.30 -35.81
N GLY A 77 -2.13 11.36 -36.33
CA GLY A 77 -2.77 10.30 -37.13
C GLY A 77 -3.99 9.70 -36.44
N LEU A 78 -5.08 9.51 -37.20
CA LEU A 78 -6.39 9.14 -36.68
C LEU A 78 -6.40 7.76 -36.01
N ASP A 79 -5.61 6.81 -36.52
CA ASP A 79 -5.55 5.47 -35.94
C ASP A 79 -4.88 5.46 -34.55
N LEU A 80 -3.94 6.37 -34.29
CA LEU A 80 -3.34 6.55 -32.97
C LEU A 80 -4.33 7.22 -32.03
N GLU A 81 -4.99 8.29 -32.47
CA GLU A 81 -6.00 8.99 -31.67
C GLU A 81 -7.16 8.07 -31.26
N GLU A 82 -7.71 7.28 -32.19
CA GLU A 82 -8.75 6.28 -31.89
C GLU A 82 -8.26 5.24 -30.88
N THR A 83 -6.99 4.87 -30.94
CA THR A 83 -6.40 3.92 -29.99
C THR A 83 -6.22 4.55 -28.61
N PHE A 84 -5.86 5.83 -28.52
CA PHE A 84 -5.79 6.52 -27.24
C PHE A 84 -7.17 6.74 -26.63
N ARG A 85 -8.19 7.06 -27.45
CA ARG A 85 -9.59 7.13 -26.99
C ARG A 85 -10.06 5.79 -26.42
N SER A 86 -9.78 4.68 -27.11
CA SER A 86 -10.17 3.35 -26.63
C SER A 86 -9.38 2.92 -25.38
N LEU A 87 -8.09 3.28 -25.28
CA LEU A 87 -7.27 2.99 -24.11
C LEU A 87 -7.71 3.77 -22.87
N LEU A 88 -7.97 5.07 -23.03
CA LEU A 88 -8.24 5.98 -21.92
C LEU A 88 -9.69 5.90 -21.41
N LEU A 89 -10.58 5.29 -22.21
CA LEU A 89 -12.02 5.24 -21.98
C LEU A 89 -12.61 6.64 -21.74
N PHE A 90 -12.02 7.64 -22.38
CA PHE A 90 -12.35 9.04 -22.16
C PHE A 90 -12.41 9.80 -23.50
N PRO A 91 -13.44 10.65 -23.72
CA PRO A 91 -13.61 11.35 -25.00
C PRO A 91 -12.44 12.29 -25.32
N ASP A 92 -11.97 13.05 -24.33
CA ASP A 92 -10.87 13.99 -24.48
C ASP A 92 -9.55 13.40 -23.96
N TRP A 93 -8.87 12.65 -24.84
CA TRP A 93 -7.59 12.04 -24.51
C TRP A 93 -6.49 13.06 -24.11
N ARG A 94 -6.66 14.35 -24.43
CA ARG A 94 -5.71 15.42 -24.07
C ARG A 94 -5.70 15.75 -22.58
N GLU A 95 -6.70 15.28 -21.84
CA GLU A 95 -6.67 15.35 -20.38
C GLU A 95 -5.52 14.50 -19.80
N TYR A 96 -5.12 13.44 -20.51
CA TYR A 96 -4.06 12.53 -20.08
C TYR A 96 -2.75 12.71 -20.84
N LEU A 97 -2.82 13.09 -22.12
CA LEU A 97 -1.67 13.11 -23.03
C LEU A 97 -1.43 14.51 -23.62
N ASP A 98 -0.25 15.06 -23.42
CA ASP A 98 0.21 16.28 -24.11
C ASP A 98 1.36 15.93 -25.06
N PHE A 99 1.35 16.54 -26.25
CA PHE A 99 2.31 16.25 -27.30
C PHE A 99 3.17 17.48 -27.57
N GLU A 100 4.48 17.25 -27.67
CA GLU A 100 5.43 18.29 -28.04
C GLU A 100 6.45 17.73 -29.04
N GLN A 101 6.74 18.50 -30.08
CA GLN A 101 7.77 18.15 -31.06
C GLN A 101 9.06 18.90 -30.72
N ARG A 102 10.18 18.18 -30.61
CA ARG A 102 11.53 18.73 -30.45
C ARG A 102 12.48 18.05 -31.40
N ASP A 103 13.10 18.83 -32.27
CA ASP A 103 13.98 18.33 -33.34
C ASP A 103 13.29 17.18 -34.11
N ASN A 104 13.93 16.00 -34.14
CA ASN A 104 13.41 14.79 -34.77
C ASN A 104 12.66 13.86 -33.79
N TYR A 105 12.14 14.37 -32.68
CA TYR A 105 11.43 13.59 -31.67
C TYR A 105 10.04 14.14 -31.39
N ILE A 106 9.13 13.22 -31.09
CA ILE A 106 7.85 13.50 -30.43
C ILE A 106 7.94 13.06 -28.98
N LEU A 107 7.62 13.98 -28.09
CA LEU A 107 7.51 13.78 -26.66
C LEU A 107 6.03 13.73 -26.29
N ILE A 108 5.63 12.68 -25.58
CA ILE A 108 4.27 12.50 -25.09
C ILE A 108 4.31 12.53 -23.57
N PHE A 109 3.78 13.59 -22.97
CA PHE A 109 3.69 13.76 -21.52
C PHE A 109 2.39 13.13 -21.02
N ILE A 110 2.50 12.30 -19.98
CA ILE A 110 1.45 11.39 -19.56
C ILE A 110 1.11 11.64 -18.09
N LYS A 111 -0.14 12.06 -17.85
CA LYS A 111 -0.78 12.10 -16.53
C LYS A 111 -0.92 10.68 -15.97
N THR A 112 -0.88 10.51 -14.66
CA THR A 112 -1.21 9.22 -14.04
C THR A 112 -2.64 8.76 -14.37
N TRP A 113 -2.86 7.45 -14.45
CA TRP A 113 -4.22 6.90 -14.48
C TRP A 113 -4.94 7.20 -13.17
N SER A 114 -6.22 7.52 -13.25
CA SER A 114 -7.15 7.52 -12.12
C SER A 114 -8.44 6.83 -12.55
N SER A 115 -9.11 6.20 -11.59
CA SER A 115 -10.45 5.64 -11.80
C SER A 115 -11.56 6.69 -11.58
N GLU A 116 -11.23 7.98 -11.64
CA GLU A 116 -12.18 9.08 -11.46
C GLU A 116 -13.22 9.05 -12.59
N ASN A 117 -14.50 9.05 -12.21
CA ASN A 117 -15.61 9.09 -13.15
C ASN A 117 -15.92 10.56 -13.49
N THR A 118 -15.20 11.14 -14.45
CA THR A 118 -15.44 12.52 -14.91
C THR A 118 -16.61 12.63 -15.91
N SER A 119 -17.19 11.53 -16.36
CA SER A 119 -18.35 11.50 -17.28
C SER A 119 -19.69 11.40 -16.54
N LEU A 120 -20.46 12.48 -16.55
CA LEU A 120 -21.86 12.56 -16.11
C LEU A 120 -22.82 11.57 -16.84
N THR A 121 -22.34 10.86 -17.86
CA THR A 121 -23.15 10.06 -18.80
C THR A 121 -22.88 8.55 -18.78
N SER A 122 -21.88 8.07 -18.04
CA SER A 122 -21.55 6.63 -17.96
C SER A 122 -21.74 6.10 -16.55
N THR A 123 -22.68 5.17 -16.38
CA THR A 123 -22.95 4.47 -15.11
C THR A 123 -21.89 3.42 -14.74
N SER A 124 -20.90 3.16 -15.60
CA SER A 124 -19.83 2.18 -15.38
C SER A 124 -18.61 2.84 -14.73
N ALA A 125 -18.18 2.33 -13.58
CA ALA A 125 -16.95 2.76 -12.93
C ALA A 125 -15.72 2.47 -13.80
N LYS A 126 -14.87 3.47 -13.97
CA LYS A 126 -13.60 3.34 -14.69
C LYS A 126 -12.70 2.30 -14.00
N PRO A 127 -12.05 1.38 -14.74
CA PRO A 127 -11.15 0.39 -14.16
C PRO A 127 -10.02 0.98 -13.32
N ARG A 128 -9.56 0.24 -12.31
CA ARG A 128 -8.39 0.65 -11.50
C ARG A 128 -7.10 0.68 -12.32
N LEU A 129 -6.94 -0.22 -13.29
CA LEU A 129 -5.78 -0.28 -14.17
C LEU A 129 -6.15 0.04 -15.62
N CYS A 130 -5.27 0.77 -16.29
CA CYS A 130 -5.31 0.91 -17.73
C CYS A 130 -4.86 -0.40 -18.38
N SER A 131 -5.63 -0.90 -19.35
CA SER A 131 -5.33 -2.14 -20.07
C SER A 131 -5.79 -2.01 -21.52
N LEU A 132 -5.07 -2.64 -22.44
CA LEU A 132 -5.48 -2.75 -23.85
C LEU A 132 -6.45 -3.91 -24.04
N THR A 133 -6.19 -5.04 -23.38
CA THR A 133 -7.05 -6.23 -23.40
C THR A 133 -7.08 -6.87 -22.00
N THR A 134 -8.16 -7.56 -21.68
CA THR A 134 -8.40 -8.17 -20.35
C THR A 134 -7.91 -9.61 -20.26
N GLY A 135 -7.67 -10.30 -21.39
CA GLY A 135 -7.44 -11.75 -21.42
C GLY A 135 -8.67 -12.60 -21.05
N LEU A 136 -9.82 -11.96 -20.80
CA LEU A 136 -11.05 -12.59 -20.35
C LEU A 136 -12.03 -12.75 -21.52
N HIS A 137 -12.66 -13.92 -21.56
CA HIS A 137 -13.70 -14.25 -22.52
C HIS A 137 -14.99 -14.65 -21.79
N THR A 138 -16.12 -14.35 -22.41
CA THR A 138 -17.45 -14.77 -21.98
C THR A 138 -18.27 -15.22 -23.18
N LYS A 139 -19.06 -16.28 -23.00
CA LYS A 139 -20.06 -16.68 -24.00
C LYS A 139 -21.38 -15.95 -23.76
N CYS A 140 -21.85 -15.18 -24.73
CA CYS A 140 -23.16 -14.53 -24.67
C CYS A 140 -23.91 -14.72 -26.00
N GLY A 141 -25.10 -15.32 -25.92
CA GLY A 141 -25.84 -15.74 -27.10
C GLY A 141 -25.00 -16.63 -28.01
N THR A 142 -25.03 -16.39 -29.31
CA THR A 142 -24.25 -17.17 -30.31
C THR A 142 -22.79 -16.75 -30.38
N SER A 143 -22.33 -15.72 -29.67
CA SER A 143 -20.97 -15.18 -29.82
C SER A 143 -20.07 -15.43 -28.62
N LEU A 144 -18.81 -15.77 -28.88
CA LEU A 144 -17.72 -15.66 -27.91
C LEU A 144 -17.18 -14.24 -27.96
N SER A 145 -17.30 -13.50 -26.87
CA SER A 145 -16.81 -12.12 -26.78
C SER A 145 -15.72 -11.98 -25.73
N ARG A 146 -14.77 -11.08 -25.99
CA ARG A 146 -13.85 -10.59 -24.96
C ARG A 146 -14.61 -9.68 -24.01
N VAL A 147 -14.31 -9.78 -22.73
CA VAL A 147 -14.91 -8.88 -21.72
C VAL A 147 -14.38 -7.47 -21.98
N ASN A 148 -15.29 -6.54 -22.24
CA ASN A 148 -14.96 -5.14 -22.48
C ASN A 148 -14.39 -4.49 -21.21
N LEU A 149 -13.44 -3.57 -21.37
CA LEU A 149 -12.82 -2.81 -20.28
C LEU A 149 -13.85 -2.02 -19.47
N THR A 150 -14.92 -1.53 -20.09
CA THR A 150 -16.00 -0.81 -19.40
C THR A 150 -16.87 -1.72 -18.52
N GLU A 151 -16.91 -3.02 -18.81
CA GLU A 151 -17.76 -4.00 -18.11
C GLU A 151 -16.96 -4.90 -17.16
N VAL A 152 -15.63 -4.85 -17.24
CA VAL A 152 -14.76 -5.82 -16.57
C VAL A 152 -14.82 -5.70 -15.05
N VAL A 153 -14.96 -4.48 -14.52
CA VAL A 153 -15.09 -4.24 -13.08
C VAL A 153 -16.35 -4.95 -12.56
N SER A 154 -17.50 -4.67 -13.18
CA SER A 154 -18.78 -5.31 -12.82
C SER A 154 -18.79 -6.81 -13.09
N PHE A 155 -18.00 -7.32 -14.05
CA PHE A 155 -17.80 -8.75 -14.25
C PHE A 155 -17.06 -9.38 -13.07
N LEU A 156 -15.94 -8.79 -12.64
CA LEU A 156 -15.12 -9.29 -11.53
C LEU A 156 -15.88 -9.22 -10.20
N GLU A 157 -16.60 -8.12 -9.93
CA GLU A 157 -17.45 -7.95 -8.74
C GLU A 157 -18.53 -9.05 -8.65
N ARG A 158 -19.25 -9.31 -9.75
CA ARG A 158 -20.26 -10.38 -9.80
C ARG A 158 -19.66 -11.75 -9.51
N LYS A 159 -18.46 -12.03 -10.01
CA LYS A 159 -17.73 -13.28 -9.76
C LYS A 159 -17.27 -13.39 -8.31
N GLN A 160 -16.77 -12.30 -7.74
CA GLN A 160 -16.39 -12.23 -6.34
C GLN A 160 -17.59 -12.47 -5.41
N ASP A 161 -18.73 -11.84 -5.68
CA ASP A 161 -19.96 -12.02 -4.90
C ASP A 161 -20.52 -13.44 -5.00
N LYS A 162 -20.45 -14.05 -6.18
CA LYS A 162 -20.85 -15.45 -6.37
C LYS A 162 -19.97 -16.38 -5.54
N ALA A 163 -18.66 -16.19 -5.57
CA ALA A 163 -17.72 -16.98 -4.76
C ALA A 163 -17.95 -16.81 -3.25
N LYS A 164 -18.22 -15.58 -2.78
CA LYS A 164 -18.55 -15.31 -1.36
C LYS A 164 -19.82 -16.03 -0.90
N LYS A 165 -20.85 -16.09 -1.75
CA LYS A 165 -22.11 -16.80 -1.46
C LYS A 165 -21.91 -18.31 -1.29
N GLU A 166 -21.04 -18.92 -2.08
CA GLU A 166 -20.73 -20.35 -2.00
C GLU A 166 -19.94 -20.73 -0.73
N LEU A 167 -19.17 -19.80 -0.15
CA LEU A 167 -18.43 -20.01 1.10
C LEU A 167 -19.29 -19.85 2.37
N SER A 168 -20.48 -19.27 2.25
CA SER A 168 -21.36 -18.98 3.39
C SER A 168 -22.20 -20.22 3.74
N PRO A 169 -22.10 -20.81 4.94
CA PRO A 169 -22.89 -21.99 5.35
C PRO A 169 -24.34 -21.63 5.72
N GLY A 170 -24.99 -20.78 4.93
CA GLY A 170 -26.42 -20.49 5.07
C GLY A 170 -27.26 -21.57 4.35
N PRO A 171 -28.50 -21.85 4.80
CA PRO A 171 -29.39 -22.70 4.03
C PRO A 171 -29.55 -22.08 2.65
N PRO A 172 -29.52 -22.88 1.55
CA PRO A 172 -29.64 -22.33 0.21
C PRO A 172 -30.92 -21.51 0.18
N ALA A 173 -30.79 -20.18 0.07
CA ALA A 173 -31.93 -19.32 -0.14
C ALA A 173 -32.61 -19.87 -1.39
N LYS A 174 -33.88 -20.26 -1.27
CA LYS A 174 -34.70 -20.63 -2.43
C LYS A 174 -34.56 -19.49 -3.42
N THR A 175 -33.72 -19.68 -4.43
CA THR A 175 -33.66 -18.79 -5.57
C THR A 175 -35.08 -18.75 -6.08
N ARG A 176 -35.73 -17.59 -5.90
CA ARG A 176 -36.92 -17.24 -6.66
C ARG A 176 -36.46 -17.33 -8.11
N LYS A 177 -36.66 -18.49 -8.73
CA LYS A 177 -36.61 -18.65 -10.18
C LYS A 177 -37.50 -17.54 -10.71
N THR A 178 -36.91 -16.52 -11.30
CA THR A 178 -37.63 -15.54 -12.09
C THR A 178 -38.26 -16.35 -13.21
N ARG A 179 -39.52 -16.76 -13.01
CA ARG A 179 -40.34 -17.45 -13.99
C ARG A 179 -40.64 -16.48 -15.12
N ALA A 180 -39.71 -16.36 -16.04
CA ALA A 180 -39.93 -15.89 -17.39
C ALA A 180 -38.78 -16.44 -18.24
N VAL A 181 -39.10 -17.30 -19.22
CA VAL A 181 -38.21 -17.92 -20.24
C VAL A 181 -37.58 -19.32 -19.94
N GLU A 182 -37.91 -20.01 -18.83
CA GLU A 182 -37.28 -21.33 -18.52
C GLU A 182 -37.75 -22.55 -19.37
N GLY A 183 -38.81 -22.46 -20.17
CA GLY A 183 -39.36 -23.65 -20.86
C GLY A 183 -38.54 -24.19 -22.05
N GLY A 184 -37.81 -23.32 -22.76
CA GLY A 184 -37.07 -23.70 -23.98
C GLY A 184 -35.61 -24.11 -23.73
N THR A 185 -34.99 -23.58 -22.68
CA THR A 185 -33.56 -23.79 -22.37
C THR A 185 -33.28 -25.18 -21.79
N ASP A 186 -34.23 -25.74 -21.02
CA ASP A 186 -34.11 -27.09 -20.44
C ASP A 186 -34.21 -28.20 -21.50
N VAL A 187 -35.02 -28.00 -22.56
CA VAL A 187 -35.16 -28.97 -23.66
C VAL A 187 -33.90 -29.03 -24.53
N ILE A 188 -33.32 -27.87 -24.85
CA ILE A 188 -32.09 -27.78 -25.65
C ILE A 188 -30.91 -28.40 -24.88
N ASN A 189 -30.76 -28.11 -23.59
CA ASN A 189 -29.71 -28.72 -22.77
C ASN A 189 -29.83 -30.26 -22.74
N LYS A 190 -31.06 -30.81 -22.73
CA LYS A 190 -31.27 -32.26 -22.77
C LYS A 190 -30.85 -32.87 -24.12
N ALA A 191 -31.23 -32.25 -25.24
CA ALA A 191 -30.85 -32.71 -26.58
C ALA A 191 -29.32 -32.69 -26.80
N VAL A 192 -28.63 -31.68 -26.27
CA VAL A 192 -27.15 -31.57 -26.35
C VAL A 192 -26.48 -32.67 -25.52
N VAL A 193 -27.00 -32.95 -24.31
CA VAL A 193 -26.50 -34.05 -23.46
C VAL A 193 -26.73 -35.41 -24.13
N GLU A 194 -27.91 -35.62 -24.74
CA GLU A 194 -28.21 -36.83 -25.49
C GLU A 194 -27.23 -37.02 -26.67
N LEU A 195 -26.93 -35.95 -27.42
CA LEU A 195 -25.94 -36.00 -28.51
C LEU A 195 -24.54 -36.34 -27.99
N PHE A 196 -24.09 -35.71 -26.89
CA PHE A 196 -22.77 -35.95 -26.30
C PHE A 196 -22.59 -37.40 -25.82
N ASN A 197 -23.68 -38.06 -25.44
CA ASN A 197 -23.67 -39.45 -24.99
C ASN A 197 -23.70 -40.48 -26.12
N ARG A 198 -23.93 -40.10 -27.38
CA ARG A 198 -23.91 -41.04 -28.53
C ARG A 198 -22.52 -41.60 -28.81
N ASP A 199 -22.44 -42.76 -29.47
CA ASP A 199 -21.16 -43.38 -29.83
C ASP A 199 -20.61 -42.93 -31.19
N GLN A 200 -21.50 -42.56 -32.12
CA GLN A 200 -21.15 -42.16 -33.49
C GLN A 200 -22.15 -41.13 -34.05
N LEU A 201 -21.74 -40.42 -35.11
CA LEU A 201 -22.55 -39.40 -35.81
C LEU A 201 -22.64 -39.73 -37.31
N GLN A 202 -23.66 -39.20 -37.99
CA GLN A 202 -23.80 -39.37 -39.44
C GLN A 202 -23.40 -38.10 -40.19
N HIS A 203 -22.65 -38.24 -41.29
CA HIS A 203 -22.29 -37.14 -42.16
C HIS A 203 -23.54 -36.57 -42.84
N GLY A 204 -23.72 -35.24 -42.77
CA GLY A 204 -24.92 -34.56 -43.27
C GLY A 204 -26.08 -34.55 -42.28
N GLU A 205 -25.96 -35.19 -41.11
CA GLU A 205 -26.97 -35.11 -40.04
C GLU A 205 -27.12 -33.65 -39.61
N THR A 206 -28.37 -33.16 -39.59
CA THR A 206 -28.69 -31.83 -39.07
C THR A 206 -29.11 -31.94 -37.61
N LEU A 207 -28.37 -31.27 -36.74
CA LEU A 207 -28.62 -31.28 -35.30
C LEU A 207 -29.93 -30.55 -34.97
N THR A 208 -30.64 -31.03 -33.93
CA THR A 208 -31.94 -30.49 -33.51
C THR A 208 -31.86 -29.19 -32.72
N PHE A 209 -30.65 -28.63 -32.56
CA PHE A 209 -30.37 -27.42 -31.82
C PHE A 209 -29.32 -26.58 -32.56
N SER A 210 -29.35 -25.27 -32.32
CA SER A 210 -28.44 -24.29 -32.90
C SER A 210 -27.41 -23.79 -31.87
N GLU A 211 -26.45 -22.98 -32.34
CA GLU A 211 -25.54 -22.25 -31.46
C GLU A 211 -26.31 -21.39 -30.45
N SER A 212 -25.80 -21.33 -29.23
CA SER A 212 -26.41 -20.63 -28.10
C SER A 212 -25.35 -20.21 -27.08
N GLY A 213 -25.80 -19.66 -25.95
CA GLY A 213 -24.90 -19.34 -24.83
C GLY A 213 -24.14 -20.54 -24.26
N ASN A 214 -24.62 -21.76 -24.52
CA ASN A 214 -24.06 -23.01 -23.99
C ASN A 214 -23.59 -23.97 -25.10
N VAL A 215 -23.71 -23.61 -26.38
CA VAL A 215 -23.36 -24.46 -27.52
C VAL A 215 -22.65 -23.62 -28.59
N GLU A 216 -21.51 -24.08 -29.08
CA GLU A 216 -20.78 -23.49 -30.20
C GLU A 216 -20.40 -24.57 -31.21
N PHE A 217 -20.54 -24.26 -32.50
CA PHE A 217 -20.11 -25.08 -33.62
C PHE A 217 -18.90 -24.46 -34.32
N LYS A 218 -17.94 -25.30 -34.73
CA LYS A 218 -16.81 -24.88 -35.55
C LYS A 218 -16.49 -25.95 -36.57
N HIS A 219 -16.28 -25.52 -37.81
CA HIS A 219 -15.81 -26.39 -38.88
C HIS A 219 -14.51 -25.82 -39.47
N TYR A 220 -13.51 -26.69 -39.66
CA TYR A 220 -12.21 -26.35 -40.22
C TYR A 220 -11.86 -27.35 -41.32
N SER A 221 -11.29 -26.87 -42.43
CA SER A 221 -10.71 -27.73 -43.45
C SER A 221 -9.46 -28.45 -42.91
N THR A 222 -9.20 -29.65 -43.45
CA THR A 222 -8.44 -30.75 -42.84
C THR A 222 -6.97 -30.47 -42.48
N GLU A 223 -6.24 -29.62 -43.20
CA GLU A 223 -4.78 -29.57 -43.09
C GLU A 223 -4.22 -28.85 -41.85
N LYS A 224 -5.04 -28.19 -41.02
CA LYS A 224 -4.56 -27.38 -39.88
C LYS A 224 -5.36 -27.53 -38.58
N ILE A 225 -6.13 -28.59 -38.41
CA ILE A 225 -7.05 -28.71 -37.26
C ILE A 225 -6.34 -28.64 -35.91
N LEU A 226 -5.23 -29.37 -35.72
CA LEU A 226 -4.44 -29.35 -34.48
C LEU A 226 -3.98 -27.93 -34.12
N THR A 227 -3.51 -27.15 -35.10
CA THR A 227 -3.09 -25.77 -34.89
C THR A 227 -4.27 -24.86 -34.54
N ARG A 228 -5.40 -25.01 -35.26
CA ARG A 228 -6.62 -24.24 -34.99
C ARG A 228 -7.19 -24.52 -33.60
N VAL A 229 -7.24 -25.78 -33.20
CA VAL A 229 -7.69 -26.17 -31.85
C VAL A 229 -6.78 -25.58 -30.78
N LYS A 230 -5.46 -25.61 -30.97
CA LYS A 230 -4.51 -24.97 -30.04
C LYS A 230 -4.74 -23.47 -29.87
N GLU A 231 -5.16 -22.77 -30.91
CA GLU A 231 -5.38 -21.31 -30.92
C GLU A 231 -6.72 -20.92 -30.27
N ILE A 232 -7.82 -21.60 -30.62
CA ILE A 232 -9.17 -21.20 -30.21
C ILE A 232 -9.57 -21.76 -28.84
N LEU A 233 -9.10 -22.96 -28.50
CA LEU A 233 -9.69 -23.74 -27.41
C LEU A 233 -9.49 -23.10 -26.02
N PRO A 234 -8.35 -22.46 -25.70
CA PRO A 234 -8.22 -21.71 -24.44
C PRO A 234 -9.28 -20.61 -24.30
N GLN A 235 -9.62 -19.91 -25.39
CA GLN A 235 -10.62 -18.82 -25.38
C GLN A 235 -12.02 -19.37 -25.13
N TYR A 236 -12.38 -20.48 -25.78
CA TYR A 236 -13.68 -21.12 -25.58
C TYR A 236 -13.82 -21.76 -24.20
N ILE A 237 -12.79 -22.45 -23.68
CA ILE A 237 -12.83 -23.03 -22.34
C ILE A 237 -12.98 -21.91 -21.30
N ALA A 238 -12.19 -20.85 -21.38
CA ALA A 238 -12.33 -19.70 -20.48
C ALA A 238 -13.72 -19.04 -20.64
N GLY A 239 -14.19 -18.86 -21.88
CA GLY A 239 -15.47 -18.26 -22.22
C GLY A 239 -16.67 -18.97 -21.61
N PHE A 240 -16.73 -20.30 -21.72
CA PHE A 240 -17.78 -21.13 -21.14
C PHE A 240 -17.62 -21.27 -19.62
N ALA A 241 -16.39 -21.43 -19.11
CA ALA A 241 -16.12 -21.52 -17.67
C ALA A 241 -16.52 -20.23 -16.94
N ASN A 242 -16.29 -19.06 -17.56
CA ASN A 242 -16.67 -17.77 -17.00
C ASN A 242 -18.19 -17.54 -16.98
N THR A 243 -18.98 -18.34 -17.71
CA THR A 243 -20.44 -18.23 -17.76
C THR A 243 -21.11 -19.47 -17.17
N SER A 244 -22.01 -20.13 -17.90
CA SER A 244 -22.86 -21.23 -17.42
C SER A 244 -22.33 -22.61 -17.80
N GLY A 245 -21.09 -22.69 -18.30
CA GLY A 245 -20.58 -23.90 -18.96
C GLY A 245 -21.17 -24.08 -20.36
N GLY A 246 -20.81 -25.17 -21.04
CA GLY A 246 -21.32 -25.45 -22.38
C GLY A 246 -20.57 -26.53 -23.15
N TYR A 247 -20.86 -26.62 -24.45
CA TYR A 247 -20.33 -27.61 -25.37
C TYR A 247 -19.77 -26.93 -26.63
N LEU A 248 -18.52 -27.23 -26.95
CA LEU A 248 -17.88 -26.84 -28.21
C LEU A 248 -17.80 -28.07 -29.12
N TRP A 249 -18.38 -27.99 -30.32
CA TRP A 249 -18.35 -29.05 -31.31
C TRP A 249 -17.49 -28.66 -32.50
N ILE A 250 -16.45 -29.45 -32.77
CA ILE A 250 -15.47 -29.23 -33.84
C ILE A 250 -15.68 -30.30 -34.91
N GLY A 251 -15.98 -29.87 -36.14
CA GLY A 251 -16.46 -30.72 -37.24
C GLY A 251 -17.96 -30.56 -37.53
N VAL A 252 -18.61 -29.54 -36.96
CA VAL A 252 -20.01 -29.19 -37.26
C VAL A 252 -20.02 -27.77 -37.83
N ASP A 253 -20.74 -27.56 -38.93
CA ASP A 253 -20.83 -26.23 -39.54
C ASP A 253 -21.82 -25.31 -38.80
N ASP A 254 -21.81 -24.03 -39.15
CA ASP A 254 -22.63 -23.00 -38.49
C ASP A 254 -24.16 -23.22 -38.71
N LYS A 255 -24.55 -24.09 -39.65
CA LYS A 255 -25.95 -24.49 -39.86
C LYS A 255 -26.37 -25.65 -38.96
N GLY A 256 -25.44 -26.20 -38.18
CA GLY A 256 -25.66 -27.37 -37.34
C GLY A 256 -25.61 -28.68 -38.12
N THR A 257 -24.97 -28.72 -39.29
CA THR A 257 -24.79 -29.95 -40.06
C THR A 257 -23.44 -30.60 -39.73
N VAL A 258 -23.46 -31.91 -39.47
CA VAL A 258 -22.25 -32.69 -39.19
C VAL A 258 -21.44 -32.89 -40.47
N GLN A 259 -20.26 -32.29 -40.51
CA GLN A 259 -19.32 -32.41 -41.64
C GLN A 259 -18.17 -33.39 -41.31
N GLY A 260 -17.71 -33.36 -40.06
CA GLY A 260 -16.50 -34.05 -39.62
C GLY A 260 -15.21 -33.42 -40.15
N PHE A 261 -14.08 -34.01 -39.76
CA PHE A 261 -12.76 -33.73 -40.31
C PHE A 261 -11.98 -35.04 -40.50
N SER A 262 -11.12 -35.08 -41.51
CA SER A 262 -10.17 -36.19 -41.71
C SER A 262 -8.94 -36.01 -40.82
N SER A 263 -8.54 -37.08 -40.13
CA SER A 263 -7.32 -37.17 -39.31
C SER A 263 -6.92 -38.65 -39.19
N ASP A 264 -5.64 -38.93 -39.02
CA ASP A 264 -5.16 -40.28 -38.68
C ASP A 264 -5.26 -40.56 -37.17
N GLU A 265 -5.09 -41.82 -36.76
CA GLU A 265 -5.18 -42.20 -35.34
C GLU A 265 -4.10 -41.56 -34.45
N GLU A 266 -2.93 -41.26 -35.02
CA GLU A 266 -1.83 -40.64 -34.28
C GLU A 266 -2.15 -39.17 -33.96
N ASP A 267 -2.71 -38.44 -34.91
CA ASP A 267 -3.12 -37.06 -34.75
C ASP A 267 -4.33 -36.91 -33.84
N LEU A 268 -5.22 -37.90 -33.77
CA LEU A 268 -6.29 -37.94 -32.75
C LEU A 268 -5.73 -38.09 -31.33
N LYS A 269 -4.68 -38.91 -31.14
CA LYS A 269 -3.99 -39.01 -29.84
C LYS A 269 -3.31 -37.68 -29.48
N LYS A 270 -2.66 -37.03 -30.46
CA LYS A 270 -2.10 -35.68 -30.28
C LYS A 270 -3.18 -34.66 -29.94
N LEU A 271 -4.35 -34.72 -30.59
CA LEU A 271 -5.47 -33.82 -30.33
C LEU A 271 -5.99 -33.98 -28.90
N SER A 272 -6.19 -35.22 -28.45
CA SER A 272 -6.60 -35.51 -27.07
C SER A 272 -5.58 -34.99 -26.04
N TYR A 273 -4.28 -35.22 -26.29
CA TYR A 273 -3.21 -34.68 -25.46
C TYR A 273 -3.22 -33.15 -25.42
N VAL A 274 -3.36 -32.49 -26.58
CA VAL A 274 -3.46 -31.04 -26.69
C VAL A 274 -4.63 -30.52 -25.88
N ILE A 275 -5.82 -31.10 -26.01
CA ILE A 275 -7.01 -30.70 -25.27
C ILE A 275 -6.74 -30.78 -23.77
N ASN A 276 -6.21 -31.91 -23.28
CA ASN A 276 -5.91 -32.11 -21.86
C ASN A 276 -4.83 -31.16 -21.31
N SER A 277 -3.83 -30.80 -22.13
CA SER A 277 -2.75 -29.87 -21.76
C SER A 277 -3.18 -28.41 -21.66
N ILE A 278 -4.41 -28.04 -22.07
CA ILE A 278 -4.85 -26.64 -22.05
C ILE A 278 -5.05 -26.12 -20.63
N LYS A 279 -5.25 -26.99 -19.64
CA LYS A 279 -5.30 -26.55 -18.22
C LYS A 279 -4.03 -25.79 -17.84
N ASP A 280 -2.88 -26.21 -18.36
CA ASP A 280 -1.58 -25.60 -18.06
C ASP A 280 -1.38 -24.24 -18.75
N LYS A 281 -2.25 -23.89 -19.71
CA LYS A 281 -2.23 -22.61 -20.43
C LYS A 281 -3.22 -21.59 -19.89
N LEU A 282 -4.20 -22.02 -19.09
CA LEU A 282 -5.20 -21.15 -18.51
C LEU A 282 -4.70 -20.63 -17.16
N THR A 283 -4.88 -19.33 -16.93
CA THR A 283 -4.59 -18.76 -15.62
C THR A 283 -5.90 -18.65 -14.83
N LEU A 284 -5.95 -19.28 -13.66
CA LEU A 284 -7.13 -19.27 -12.78
C LEU A 284 -6.92 -18.27 -11.65
N PHE A 285 -7.91 -17.41 -11.43
CA PHE A 285 -7.94 -16.48 -10.31
C PHE A 285 -9.10 -16.83 -9.39
N HIS A 286 -8.79 -17.12 -8.13
CA HIS A 286 -9.74 -17.60 -7.14
C HIS A 286 -10.14 -16.50 -6.16
N PHE A 287 -11.45 -16.21 -6.09
CA PHE A 287 -12.04 -15.37 -5.04
C PHE A 287 -12.43 -16.19 -3.81
N CYS A 288 -12.60 -17.50 -3.97
CA CYS A 288 -12.77 -18.43 -2.86
C CYS A 288 -11.41 -18.61 -2.16
N GLY A 289 -11.37 -18.42 -0.84
CA GLY A 289 -10.13 -18.28 -0.06
C GLY A 289 -9.10 -19.41 -0.21
N SER A 290 -7.91 -19.19 0.34
CA SER A 290 -6.76 -20.11 0.29
C SER A 290 -7.10 -21.48 0.91
N GLY A 291 -7.48 -22.44 0.06
CA GLY A 291 -7.96 -23.77 0.46
C GLY A 291 -8.90 -24.41 -0.56
N CYS A 292 -9.48 -23.62 -1.47
CA CYS A 292 -10.32 -24.13 -2.57
C CYS A 292 -9.47 -24.38 -3.83
N GLU A 293 -8.89 -25.57 -3.97
CA GLU A 293 -8.13 -26.00 -5.17
C GLU A 293 -9.03 -26.65 -6.24
N HIS A 294 -10.25 -26.13 -6.48
CA HIS A 294 -11.08 -26.68 -7.55
C HIS A 294 -10.66 -26.07 -8.90
N ASN A 295 -10.15 -26.92 -9.79
CA ASN A 295 -9.78 -26.54 -11.16
C ASN A 295 -10.99 -26.50 -12.09
N ILE A 296 -10.80 -25.95 -13.30
CA ILE A 296 -11.80 -26.08 -14.37
C ILE A 296 -11.96 -27.56 -14.73
N SER A 297 -13.20 -28.03 -14.69
CA SER A 297 -13.58 -29.36 -15.15
C SER A 297 -14.09 -29.30 -16.58
N TYR A 298 -13.45 -30.04 -17.47
CA TYR A 298 -13.96 -30.29 -18.81
C TYR A 298 -13.64 -31.73 -19.24
N GLU A 299 -14.49 -32.28 -20.09
CA GLU A 299 -14.33 -33.59 -20.70
C GLU A 299 -14.44 -33.45 -22.23
N HIS A 300 -13.71 -34.27 -22.97
CA HIS A 300 -13.80 -34.28 -24.43
C HIS A 300 -14.10 -35.68 -24.96
N LYS A 301 -14.83 -35.75 -26.07
CA LYS A 301 -15.17 -36.98 -26.77
C LYS A 301 -14.91 -36.81 -28.26
N ILE A 302 -14.32 -37.82 -28.88
CA ILE A 302 -14.08 -37.87 -30.32
C ILE A 302 -15.04 -38.91 -30.90
N PHE A 303 -15.92 -38.46 -31.79
CA PHE A 303 -16.95 -39.27 -32.44
C PHE A 303 -16.48 -39.68 -33.82
N LYS A 304 -16.74 -40.93 -34.18
CA LYS A 304 -16.60 -41.39 -35.57
C LYS A 304 -17.81 -40.92 -36.38
N VAL A 305 -17.57 -40.39 -37.56
CA VAL A 305 -18.60 -39.93 -38.51
C VAL A 305 -18.69 -40.92 -39.67
N TYR A 306 -19.90 -41.35 -39.98
CA TYR A 306 -20.17 -42.32 -41.06
C TYR A 306 -21.06 -41.71 -42.14
N HIS A 307 -20.83 -42.08 -43.40
CA HIS A 307 -21.79 -41.82 -44.46
C HIS A 307 -23.05 -42.67 -44.28
N GLU A 308 -24.16 -42.30 -44.94
CA GLU A 308 -25.38 -43.12 -44.95
C GLU A 308 -25.13 -44.55 -45.44
N ALA A 309 -24.14 -44.75 -46.32
CA ALA A 309 -23.71 -46.05 -46.81
C ALA A 309 -22.98 -46.93 -45.77
N GLY A 310 -22.67 -46.39 -44.58
CA GLY A 310 -22.00 -47.12 -43.48
C GLY A 310 -20.47 -46.98 -43.46
N ASP A 311 -19.88 -46.26 -44.41
CA ASP A 311 -18.42 -46.04 -44.48
C ASP A 311 -17.97 -44.92 -43.54
N HIS A 312 -16.86 -45.15 -42.83
CA HIS A 312 -16.24 -44.14 -41.97
C HIS A 312 -15.63 -43.01 -42.82
N CYS A 313 -16.00 -41.77 -42.54
CA CYS A 313 -15.63 -40.62 -43.35
C CYS A 313 -14.88 -39.51 -42.60
N GLY A 314 -14.85 -39.54 -41.27
CA GLY A 314 -14.09 -38.58 -40.48
C GLY A 314 -14.47 -38.58 -39.00
N TYR A 315 -14.06 -37.52 -38.30
CA TYR A 315 -14.25 -37.38 -36.87
C TYR A 315 -14.91 -36.06 -36.49
N VAL A 316 -15.60 -36.03 -35.36
CA VAL A 316 -16.06 -34.81 -34.67
C VAL A 316 -15.46 -34.81 -33.27
N CYS A 317 -14.95 -33.67 -32.81
CA CYS A 317 -14.47 -33.52 -31.43
C CYS A 317 -15.43 -32.62 -30.67
N ALA A 318 -16.03 -33.13 -29.60
CA ALA A 318 -16.83 -32.33 -28.69
C ALA A 318 -16.08 -32.13 -27.36
N VAL A 319 -16.10 -30.90 -26.84
CA VAL A 319 -15.54 -30.55 -25.54
C VAL A 319 -16.68 -29.99 -24.68
N LYS A 320 -16.95 -30.62 -23.54
CA LYS A 320 -17.93 -30.17 -22.55
C LYS A 320 -17.19 -29.49 -21.40
N ILE A 321 -17.59 -28.26 -21.10
CA ILE A 321 -16.98 -27.40 -20.08
C ILE A 321 -17.99 -27.14 -18.97
N GLN A 322 -17.60 -27.40 -17.73
CA GLN A 322 -18.40 -27.07 -16.55
C GLN A 322 -18.26 -25.58 -16.19
N PRO A 323 -19.30 -24.95 -15.62
CA PRO A 323 -19.20 -23.58 -15.12
C PRO A 323 -18.16 -23.49 -14.00
N PHE A 324 -17.37 -22.41 -14.02
CA PHE A 324 -16.38 -22.12 -13.00
C PHE A 324 -16.85 -20.95 -12.14
N THR A 325 -16.72 -21.10 -10.82
CA THR A 325 -17.30 -20.17 -9.85
C THR A 325 -16.52 -18.87 -9.75
N CYS A 326 -15.19 -18.95 -9.90
CA CYS A 326 -14.29 -17.81 -9.98
C CYS A 326 -13.99 -17.41 -11.44
N VAL A 327 -12.76 -17.01 -11.76
CA VAL A 327 -12.39 -16.41 -13.05
C VAL A 327 -11.29 -17.21 -13.74
N ALA A 328 -11.48 -17.46 -15.04
CA ALA A 328 -10.54 -18.11 -15.92
C ALA A 328 -10.06 -17.15 -17.02
N PHE A 329 -8.75 -17.01 -17.16
CA PHE A 329 -8.10 -16.22 -18.21
C PHE A 329 -7.58 -17.16 -19.30
N SER A 330 -7.80 -16.79 -20.56
CA SER A 330 -7.25 -17.53 -21.70
C SER A 330 -5.81 -17.14 -22.02
N GLU A 331 -5.42 -15.93 -21.62
CA GLU A 331 -4.10 -15.34 -21.77
C GLU A 331 -3.93 -14.24 -20.71
N ASP A 332 -2.69 -13.84 -20.44
CA ASP A 332 -2.46 -12.67 -19.60
C ASP A 332 -3.05 -11.41 -20.23
N PRO A 333 -3.55 -10.44 -19.45
CA PRO A 333 -4.02 -9.17 -19.98
C PRO A 333 -2.89 -8.38 -20.64
N ASP A 334 -3.22 -7.62 -21.67
CA ASP A 334 -2.31 -6.61 -22.23
C ASP A 334 -2.37 -5.36 -21.33
N SER A 335 -1.66 -5.42 -20.20
CA SER A 335 -1.50 -4.33 -19.24
C SER A 335 -0.07 -4.31 -18.74
N TRP A 336 0.53 -3.11 -18.68
CA TRP A 336 1.96 -2.95 -18.39
C TRP A 336 2.19 -2.00 -17.22
N LEU A 337 3.34 -2.16 -16.58
CA LEU A 337 3.88 -1.24 -15.59
C LEU A 337 5.38 -1.00 -15.82
N VAL A 338 5.91 0.06 -15.22
CA VAL A 338 7.34 0.30 -15.13
C VAL A 338 7.83 -0.23 -13.79
N GLU A 339 8.75 -1.20 -13.83
CA GLU A 339 9.40 -1.78 -12.67
C GLU A 339 10.92 -1.59 -12.77
N GLY A 340 11.44 -0.68 -11.94
CA GLY A 340 12.84 -0.27 -12.00
C GLY A 340 13.20 0.30 -13.38
N SER A 341 14.13 -0.37 -14.07
CA SER A 341 14.60 0.00 -15.41
C SER A 341 13.90 -0.75 -16.55
N THR A 342 12.82 -1.48 -16.26
CA THR A 342 12.15 -2.36 -17.24
C THR A 342 10.65 -2.10 -17.33
N VAL A 343 10.07 -2.40 -18.49
CA VAL A 343 8.61 -2.42 -18.69
C VAL A 343 8.13 -3.87 -18.60
N LYS A 344 7.32 -4.15 -17.58
CA LYS A 344 6.81 -5.48 -17.26
C LYS A 344 5.33 -5.59 -17.63
N ARG A 345 4.95 -6.67 -18.30
CA ARG A 345 3.54 -7.04 -18.50
C ARG A 345 3.01 -7.71 -17.23
N LEU A 346 1.83 -7.32 -16.78
CA LEU A 346 1.16 -7.93 -15.63
C LEU A 346 0.72 -9.36 -15.98
N SER A 347 0.95 -10.29 -15.06
CA SER A 347 0.27 -11.59 -15.12
C SER A 347 -1.23 -11.43 -14.83
N ALA A 348 -2.06 -12.35 -15.31
CA ALA A 348 -3.49 -12.32 -15.06
C ALA A 348 -3.84 -12.30 -13.55
N CYS A 349 -3.08 -13.02 -12.73
CA CYS A 349 -3.28 -13.01 -11.28
C CYS A 349 -2.95 -11.65 -10.66
N GLU A 350 -1.78 -11.07 -10.95
CA GLU A 350 -1.42 -9.73 -10.45
C GLU A 350 -2.45 -8.69 -10.88
N TRP A 351 -2.84 -8.71 -12.17
CA TRP A 351 -3.83 -7.81 -12.72
C TRP A 351 -5.19 -7.93 -12.05
N ALA A 352 -5.70 -9.16 -11.85
CA ALA A 352 -6.97 -9.40 -11.19
C ALA A 352 -6.96 -8.97 -9.72
N THR A 353 -5.86 -9.23 -8.99
CA THR A 353 -5.66 -8.74 -7.62
C THR A 353 -5.76 -7.22 -7.57
N TRP A 354 -5.07 -6.52 -8.46
CA TRP A 354 -5.09 -5.05 -8.47
C TRP A 354 -6.46 -4.52 -8.86
N MET A 355 -7.07 -5.04 -9.93
CA MET A 355 -8.40 -4.64 -10.40
C MET A 355 -9.51 -4.82 -9.35
N THR A 356 -9.35 -5.77 -8.43
CA THR A 356 -10.32 -6.05 -7.35
C THR A 356 -9.84 -5.59 -5.98
N THR A 357 -8.75 -4.83 -5.91
CA THR A 357 -8.26 -4.25 -4.66
C THR A 357 -9.27 -3.22 -4.17
N ALA A 358 -9.77 -3.42 -2.95
CA ALA A 358 -10.64 -2.49 -2.24
C ALA A 358 -9.94 -1.96 -0.98
N ASP A 359 -10.47 -0.88 -0.42
CA ASP A 359 -10.04 -0.41 0.89
C ASP A 359 -10.17 -1.56 1.92
N PRO A 360 -9.17 -1.75 2.80
CA PRO A 360 -9.23 -2.76 3.84
C PRO A 360 -10.53 -2.65 4.62
N ASP A 361 -11.24 -3.76 4.77
CA ASP A 361 -12.44 -3.82 5.59
C ASP A 361 -12.06 -3.72 7.06
N LEU A 362 -11.97 -2.47 7.53
CA LEU A 362 -11.78 -2.10 8.91
C LEU A 362 -13.13 -1.90 9.62
N SER A 363 -14.24 -2.48 9.15
CA SER A 363 -15.54 -2.37 9.84
C SER A 363 -15.47 -2.74 11.32
N LYS A 364 -14.64 -3.74 11.67
CA LYS A 364 -14.32 -4.15 13.05
C LYS A 364 -13.61 -3.08 13.88
N PHE A 365 -12.97 -2.12 13.23
CA PHE A 365 -12.22 -1.03 13.84
C PHE A 365 -12.76 0.34 13.39
N SER A 366 -13.97 0.41 12.84
CA SER A 366 -14.57 1.62 12.26
C SER A 366 -14.79 2.72 13.30
N GLU A 367 -14.94 2.34 14.56
CA GLU A 367 -14.98 3.27 15.69
C GLU A 367 -13.59 3.88 15.98
N THR A 368 -12.50 3.22 15.60
CA THR A 368 -11.12 3.63 15.96
C THR A 368 -10.37 4.31 14.82
N PHE A 369 -10.66 3.96 13.57
CA PHE A 369 -9.95 4.48 12.40
C PHE A 369 -10.90 5.22 11.46
N ARG A 370 -10.44 6.37 10.97
CA ARG A 370 -11.07 7.13 9.91
C ARG A 370 -10.28 6.93 8.62
N LEU A 371 -10.98 6.63 7.53
CA LEU A 371 -10.39 6.62 6.19
C LEU A 371 -10.15 8.05 5.74
N GLU A 372 -8.89 8.40 5.51
CA GLU A 372 -8.46 9.73 5.08
C GLU A 372 -8.17 9.76 3.57
N LEU A 373 -7.60 8.68 3.04
CA LEU A 373 -7.40 8.49 1.60
C LEU A 373 -7.93 7.11 1.20
N SER A 374 -9.04 7.07 0.48
CA SER A 374 -9.57 5.86 -0.16
C SER A 374 -8.74 5.50 -1.40
N LEU A 375 -8.75 4.22 -1.77
CA LEU A 375 -8.28 3.73 -3.06
C LEU A 375 -9.18 4.12 -4.24
N THR A 376 -10.41 4.53 -3.97
CA THR A 376 -11.41 4.92 -4.96
C THR A 376 -10.98 6.22 -5.65
N GLU A 377 -11.01 6.24 -6.98
CA GLU A 377 -10.63 7.41 -7.80
C GLU A 377 -9.16 7.84 -7.66
N ARG A 378 -8.29 6.96 -7.14
CA ARG A 378 -6.87 7.22 -6.95
C ARG A 378 -5.98 6.50 -7.97
N PRO A 379 -4.69 6.88 -8.06
CA PRO A 379 -3.72 6.19 -8.90
C PRO A 379 -3.61 4.70 -8.56
N PRO A 380 -3.23 3.84 -9.51
CA PRO A 380 -3.16 2.39 -9.30
C PRO A 380 -2.25 1.98 -8.14
N LEU A 381 -1.14 2.72 -7.96
CA LEU A 381 -0.14 2.48 -6.93
C LEU A 381 -0.50 3.08 -5.56
N ALA A 382 -1.59 3.85 -5.47
CA ALA A 382 -2.05 4.43 -4.21
C ALA A 382 -2.34 3.34 -3.17
N LYS A 383 -2.05 3.68 -1.92
CA LYS A 383 -2.40 2.87 -0.75
C LYS A 383 -3.45 3.62 0.07
N PRO A 384 -4.35 2.90 0.76
CA PRO A 384 -5.32 3.57 1.61
C PRO A 384 -4.62 4.13 2.83
N VAL A 385 -5.05 5.32 3.26
CA VAL A 385 -4.50 6.04 4.40
C VAL A 385 -5.59 6.20 5.44
N TYR A 386 -5.26 5.84 6.67
CA TYR A 386 -6.15 5.97 7.82
C TYR A 386 -5.53 6.89 8.86
N SER A 387 -6.38 7.60 9.59
CA SER A 387 -6.03 8.28 10.84
C SER A 387 -6.77 7.61 11.99
N HIS A 388 -6.33 7.85 13.22
CA HIS A 388 -7.18 7.52 14.36
C HIS A 388 -8.34 8.50 14.43
N GLN A 389 -9.54 7.99 14.69
CA GLN A 389 -10.72 8.82 14.91
C GLN A 389 -10.44 9.80 16.07
N GLY A 390 -11.00 11.01 16.02
CA GLY A 390 -10.72 12.06 17.02
C GLY A 390 -9.37 12.76 16.88
N LEU A 391 -8.48 12.35 15.97
CA LEU A 391 -7.33 13.15 15.55
C LEU A 391 -7.72 14.16 14.48
N ASP A 392 -6.80 15.11 14.26
CA ASP A 392 -6.88 16.09 13.19
C ASP A 392 -6.97 15.34 11.87
N ASN A 393 -7.97 15.68 11.07
CA ASN A 393 -8.14 15.08 9.74
C ASN A 393 -7.11 15.64 8.75
N ILE A 394 -7.07 15.14 7.51
CA ILE A 394 -6.12 15.66 6.52
C ILE A 394 -6.26 17.18 6.31
N ASP A 395 -7.48 17.74 6.25
CA ASP A 395 -7.67 19.19 6.10
C ASP A 395 -7.06 19.97 7.27
N ASP A 396 -7.26 19.50 8.49
CA ASP A 396 -6.76 20.14 9.71
C ASP A 396 -5.23 20.03 9.80
N LEU A 397 -4.67 18.87 9.46
CA LEU A 397 -3.22 18.63 9.39
C LEU A 397 -2.58 19.49 8.31
N CYS A 398 -3.19 19.55 7.13
CA CYS A 398 -2.73 20.36 6.01
C CYS A 398 -2.71 21.85 6.39
N LYS A 399 -3.76 22.36 7.03
CA LYS A 399 -3.80 23.76 7.49
C LYS A 399 -2.73 24.06 8.54
N GLN A 400 -2.44 23.12 9.44
CA GLN A 400 -1.42 23.32 10.47
C GLN A 400 0.01 23.28 9.90
N LEU A 401 0.28 22.43 8.89
CA LEU A 401 1.59 22.36 8.24
C LEU A 401 1.80 23.48 7.21
N PHE A 402 0.73 23.81 6.48
CA PHE A 402 0.71 24.71 5.33
C PHE A 402 -0.46 25.70 5.46
N PRO A 403 -0.39 26.68 6.37
CA PRO A 403 -1.47 27.64 6.58
C PRO A 403 -1.52 28.68 5.45
N VAL A 404 -1.91 28.33 4.22
CA VAL A 404 -1.91 29.26 3.08
C VAL A 404 -2.76 30.51 3.40
N GLU A 405 -2.13 31.69 3.37
CA GLU A 405 -2.81 32.99 3.46
C GLU A 405 -2.85 33.66 2.09
N SER A 406 -3.99 34.26 1.74
CA SER A 406 -4.11 34.97 0.47
C SER A 406 -3.14 36.14 0.39
N HIS A 407 -2.50 36.31 -0.77
CA HIS A 407 -1.53 37.39 -1.06
C HIS A 407 -0.25 37.35 -0.21
N ARG A 408 0.13 36.21 0.35
CA ARG A 408 1.41 36.03 1.07
C ARG A 408 2.08 34.71 0.74
N ILE A 409 3.41 34.70 0.90
CA ILE A 409 4.24 33.49 0.81
C ILE A 409 4.67 33.10 2.21
N ILE A 410 4.36 31.87 2.61
CA ILE A 410 4.57 31.39 3.98
C ILE A 410 5.74 30.43 4.05
N TYR A 411 6.54 30.56 5.10
CA TYR A 411 7.77 29.81 5.33
C TYR A 411 7.46 28.74 6.37
N THR A 412 7.73 27.48 6.07
CA THR A 412 7.43 26.35 6.97
C THR A 412 8.49 25.26 6.82
N PRO A 413 8.87 24.54 7.89
CA PRO A 413 8.56 24.83 9.29
C PRO A 413 9.25 26.10 9.79
N GLU A 414 8.55 26.94 10.54
CA GLU A 414 9.00 28.26 11.01
C GLU A 414 10.37 28.19 11.72
N LYS A 415 10.51 27.31 12.72
CA LYS A 415 11.76 27.13 13.48
C LYS A 415 12.95 26.74 12.58
N LEU A 416 12.73 25.83 11.64
CA LEU A 416 13.79 25.37 10.75
C LEU A 416 14.17 26.47 9.74
N SER A 417 13.19 27.21 9.23
CA SER A 417 13.47 28.35 8.35
C SER A 417 14.25 29.44 9.08
N GLU A 418 13.87 29.80 10.30
CA GLU A 418 14.59 30.77 11.12
C GLU A 418 16.03 30.32 11.40
N ASP A 419 16.19 29.06 11.82
CA ASP A 419 17.51 28.45 12.05
C ASP A 419 18.41 28.52 10.81
N LEU A 420 17.89 28.16 9.64
CA LEU A 420 18.66 28.17 8.39
C LEU A 420 19.01 29.58 7.94
N LEU A 421 18.09 30.54 8.10
CA LEU A 421 18.34 31.95 7.78
C LEU A 421 19.37 32.57 8.73
N GLN A 422 19.36 32.19 10.01
CA GLN A 422 20.38 32.60 10.99
C GLN A 422 21.75 31.98 10.70
N GLU A 423 21.80 30.69 10.37
CA GLU A 423 23.03 29.99 9.98
C GLU A 423 23.61 30.56 8.65
N HIS A 424 22.74 30.99 7.75
CA HIS A 424 23.09 31.42 6.39
C HIS A 424 22.33 32.70 5.96
N PRO A 425 22.75 33.90 6.41
CA PRO A 425 22.02 35.15 6.12
C PRO A 425 21.82 35.48 4.64
N GLY A 426 22.74 35.03 3.77
CA GLY A 426 22.60 35.23 2.32
C GLY A 426 21.43 34.46 1.68
N LEU A 427 20.85 33.49 2.39
CA LEU A 427 19.71 32.70 1.92
C LEU A 427 18.45 33.56 1.78
N ASP A 428 18.25 34.52 2.68
CA ASP A 428 17.08 35.41 2.67
C ASP A 428 17.05 36.25 1.39
N ILE A 429 18.15 36.94 1.11
CA ILE A 429 18.33 37.77 -0.10
C ILE A 429 18.19 36.91 -1.37
N LEU A 430 18.68 35.67 -1.33
CA LEU A 430 18.57 34.74 -2.45
C LEU A 430 17.10 34.36 -2.71
N MET A 431 16.34 34.04 -1.67
CA MET A 431 14.92 33.71 -1.78
C MET A 431 14.10 34.93 -2.21
N GLU A 432 14.29 36.11 -1.61
CA GLU A 432 13.60 37.34 -2.03
C GLU A 432 13.73 37.62 -3.52
N LYS A 433 14.92 37.38 -4.11
CA LYS A 433 15.13 37.53 -5.57
C LYS A 433 14.25 36.58 -6.39
N GLN A 434 14.06 35.34 -5.94
CA GLN A 434 13.24 34.33 -6.62
C GLN A 434 11.74 34.60 -6.48
N LEU A 435 11.32 35.28 -5.41
CA LEU A 435 9.91 35.49 -5.06
C LEU A 435 9.30 36.78 -5.64
N LYS A 436 10.07 37.66 -6.31
CA LYS A 436 9.65 39.00 -6.76
C LYS A 436 8.38 39.08 -7.64
N GLN A 437 7.93 37.97 -8.19
CA GLN A 437 6.77 37.90 -9.10
C GLN A 437 5.62 37.03 -8.56
N LEU A 438 5.69 36.61 -7.30
CA LEU A 438 4.74 35.68 -6.69
C LEU A 438 3.88 36.39 -5.66
N SER A 439 2.57 36.16 -5.73
CA SER A 439 1.59 36.74 -4.81
C SER A 439 1.16 35.77 -3.72
N GLU A 440 1.09 34.47 -3.97
CA GLU A 440 0.51 33.49 -3.03
C GLU A 440 1.19 32.12 -3.14
N GLY A 441 1.55 31.53 -1.99
CA GLY A 441 2.16 30.20 -1.95
C GLY A 441 2.82 29.82 -0.62
N VAL A 442 3.51 28.68 -0.62
CA VAL A 442 4.22 28.13 0.53
C VAL A 442 5.63 27.71 0.13
N LEU A 443 6.61 28.12 0.93
CA LEU A 443 7.99 27.67 0.88
C LEU A 443 8.25 26.68 2.01
N ILE A 444 8.59 25.46 1.63
CA ILE A 444 8.78 24.36 2.56
C ILE A 444 10.27 24.04 2.67
N PHE A 445 10.87 24.48 3.76
CA PHE A 445 12.28 24.30 4.08
C PHE A 445 12.54 22.89 4.62
N SER A 446 13.59 22.26 4.11
CA SER A 446 14.16 21.04 4.66
C SER A 446 15.68 21.10 4.60
N ARG A 447 16.38 20.52 5.58
CA ARG A 447 17.85 20.37 5.45
C ARG A 447 18.21 19.42 4.31
N SER A 448 17.35 18.45 4.02
CA SER A 448 17.53 17.55 2.90
C SER A 448 16.18 16.95 2.49
N TRP A 449 15.62 17.43 1.38
CA TRP A 449 14.43 16.81 0.81
C TRP A 449 14.71 15.39 0.34
N ALA A 450 15.97 15.05 0.00
CA ALA A 450 16.39 13.69 -0.28
C ALA A 450 15.98 12.73 0.84
N VAL A 451 16.29 13.07 2.10
CA VAL A 451 15.96 12.21 3.25
C VAL A 451 14.44 12.02 3.40
N GLU A 452 13.64 13.07 3.21
CA GLU A 452 12.17 12.97 3.27
C GLU A 452 11.59 12.07 2.16
N VAL A 453 12.22 12.06 0.97
CA VAL A 453 11.82 11.20 -0.15
C VAL A 453 12.49 9.81 -0.14
N GLY A 454 13.31 9.50 0.86
CA GLY A 454 13.96 8.20 1.03
C GLY A 454 15.26 8.03 0.24
N LEU A 455 15.91 9.13 -0.13
CA LEU A 455 17.21 9.21 -0.78
C LEU A 455 18.28 9.68 0.24
N PRO A 456 19.56 9.33 0.01
CA PRO A 456 20.63 9.73 0.92
C PRO A 456 20.90 11.24 0.90
N GLU A 457 21.33 11.77 2.03
CA GLU A 457 21.76 13.17 2.15
C GLU A 457 23.09 13.39 1.40
N ASN A 458 23.26 14.56 0.79
CA ASN A 458 24.52 15.00 0.22
C ASN A 458 25.16 16.12 1.08
N PRO A 459 26.41 15.96 1.56
CA PRO A 459 27.05 16.92 2.45
C PRO A 459 27.35 18.29 1.82
N ASP A 460 27.38 18.39 0.48
CA ASP A 460 27.64 19.62 -0.27
C ASP A 460 26.41 20.55 -0.33
N ILE A 461 25.25 20.06 0.11
CA ILE A 461 23.99 20.81 0.16
C ILE A 461 23.85 21.50 1.52
N ILE A 462 23.34 22.72 1.50
CA ILE A 462 22.98 23.50 2.70
C ILE A 462 21.57 23.12 3.14
N CYS A 463 20.63 23.26 2.22
CA CYS A 463 19.22 22.92 2.39
C CYS A 463 18.53 22.77 1.03
N ASP A 464 17.36 22.17 1.05
CA ASP A 464 16.44 22.08 -0.08
C ASP A 464 15.13 22.82 0.30
N ILE A 465 14.58 23.59 -0.63
CA ILE A 465 13.36 24.37 -0.42
C ILE A 465 12.35 24.05 -1.53
N LEU A 466 11.17 23.57 -1.15
CA LEU A 466 10.08 23.30 -2.09
C LEU A 466 9.10 24.48 -2.11
N LEU A 467 8.96 25.12 -3.27
CA LEU A 467 7.97 26.15 -3.53
C LEU A 467 6.72 25.54 -4.17
N ILE A 468 5.58 25.79 -3.56
CA ILE A 468 4.26 25.53 -4.13
C ILE A 468 3.51 26.85 -4.15
N ALA A 469 3.21 27.36 -5.35
CA ALA A 469 2.56 28.65 -5.56
C ALA A 469 1.49 28.56 -6.64
N GLU A 470 0.52 29.47 -6.61
CA GLU A 470 -0.49 29.57 -7.67
C GLU A 470 0.14 30.05 -8.99
N ASP A 471 -0.42 29.59 -10.10
CA ASP A 471 -0.01 29.88 -11.48
C ASP A 471 1.45 29.54 -11.80
N ARG A 472 2.07 28.63 -11.03
CA ARG A 472 3.39 28.06 -11.32
C ARG A 472 3.44 26.56 -11.06
N PRO A 473 4.32 25.82 -11.76
CA PRO A 473 4.63 24.46 -11.35
C PRO A 473 5.38 24.45 -10.01
N PRO A 474 5.30 23.37 -9.22
CA PRO A 474 6.13 23.21 -8.02
C PRO A 474 7.62 23.26 -8.38
N ILE A 475 8.39 24.05 -7.61
CA ILE A 475 9.82 24.25 -7.84
C ILE A 475 10.60 23.75 -6.63
N LEU A 476 11.59 22.89 -6.86
CA LEU A 476 12.52 22.43 -5.84
C LEU A 476 13.83 23.19 -5.99
N TYR A 477 14.12 24.10 -5.06
CA TYR A 477 15.40 24.78 -4.96
C TYR A 477 16.37 23.93 -4.13
N THR A 478 17.51 23.57 -4.71
CA THR A 478 18.61 22.90 -4.00
C THR A 478 19.76 23.89 -3.82
N ILE A 479 20.08 24.22 -2.57
CA ILE A 479 21.05 25.27 -2.23
C ILE A 479 22.41 24.62 -1.90
N CYS A 480 23.43 24.94 -2.69
CA CYS A 480 24.76 24.32 -2.62
C CYS A 480 25.79 25.20 -1.91
N LYS A 481 26.76 24.57 -1.23
CA LYS A 481 27.92 25.23 -0.59
C LYS A 481 29.03 25.63 -1.57
N HIS A 482 29.23 24.84 -2.62
CA HIS A 482 30.35 24.96 -3.55
C HIS A 482 29.89 25.04 -5.00
N HIS A 483 30.83 25.07 -5.95
CA HIS A 483 30.54 25.13 -7.38
C HIS A 483 29.65 23.96 -7.83
N ILE A 484 28.71 24.27 -8.74
CA ILE A 484 27.80 23.27 -9.32
C ILE A 484 28.60 22.24 -10.10
N SER A 485 28.25 20.98 -9.89
CA SER A 485 28.77 19.83 -10.60
C SER A 485 27.63 19.03 -11.25
N PRO A 486 27.89 18.26 -12.33
CA PRO A 486 26.89 17.38 -12.94
C PRO A 486 26.27 16.39 -11.95
N THR A 487 27.01 16.00 -10.91
CA THR A 487 26.52 15.12 -9.84
C THR A 487 25.48 15.79 -8.94
N LEU A 488 25.62 17.10 -8.66
CA LEU A 488 24.62 17.85 -7.89
C LEU A 488 23.35 18.11 -8.69
N LEU A 489 23.51 18.30 -10.00
CA LEU A 489 22.40 18.38 -10.94
C LEU A 489 21.57 17.09 -10.91
N GLU A 490 22.24 15.95 -11.06
CA GLU A 490 21.59 14.63 -11.01
C GLU A 490 20.91 14.38 -9.66
N TYR A 491 21.55 14.81 -8.56
CA TYR A 491 20.99 14.73 -7.21
C TYR A 491 19.66 15.50 -7.10
N SER A 492 19.63 16.79 -7.49
CA SER A 492 18.40 17.60 -7.42
C SER A 492 17.29 17.03 -8.33
N ARG A 493 17.66 16.54 -9.52
CA ARG A 493 16.75 15.87 -10.46
C ARG A 493 16.14 14.60 -9.85
N CYS A 494 16.95 13.78 -9.18
CA CYS A 494 16.49 12.57 -8.50
C CYS A 494 15.51 12.88 -7.36
N ILE A 495 15.73 13.95 -6.58
CA ILE A 495 14.78 14.37 -5.55
C ILE A 495 13.46 14.80 -6.17
N ALA A 496 13.49 15.66 -7.20
CA ALA A 496 12.29 16.13 -7.88
C ALA A 496 11.46 14.96 -8.44
N TRP A 497 12.13 14.00 -9.10
CA TRP A 497 11.51 12.78 -9.58
C TRP A 497 10.86 11.96 -8.47
N ARG A 498 11.59 11.71 -7.38
CA ARG A 498 11.13 10.89 -6.27
C ARG A 498 9.98 11.57 -5.51
N LEU A 499 10.03 12.89 -5.40
CA LEU A 499 8.96 13.70 -4.81
C LEU A 499 7.69 13.59 -5.64
N LYS A 500 7.77 13.78 -6.96
CA LYS A 500 6.63 13.58 -7.88
C LYS A 500 6.03 12.19 -7.75
N GLN A 501 6.87 11.15 -7.72
CA GLN A 501 6.41 9.77 -7.52
C GLN A 501 5.67 9.59 -6.19
N LYS A 502 6.19 10.14 -5.08
CA LYS A 502 5.53 10.03 -3.77
C LYS A 502 4.21 10.81 -3.73
N LEU A 503 4.15 12.01 -4.31
CA LEU A 503 2.92 12.81 -4.38
C LEU A 503 1.79 12.07 -5.10
N VAL A 504 2.11 11.40 -6.21
CA VAL A 504 1.14 10.61 -6.98
C VAL A 504 0.83 9.28 -6.28
N ASN A 505 1.84 8.47 -5.99
CA ASN A 505 1.66 7.08 -5.56
C ASN A 505 1.37 6.92 -4.05
N THR A 506 1.82 7.86 -3.21
CA THR A 506 1.55 7.82 -1.76
C THR A 506 0.50 8.86 -1.39
N GLY A 507 0.62 10.08 -1.92
CA GLY A 507 -0.32 11.18 -1.68
C GLY A 507 -1.64 11.06 -2.44
N GLY A 508 -1.70 10.22 -3.48
CA GLY A 508 -2.90 10.02 -4.28
C GLY A 508 -3.24 11.20 -5.21
N TYR A 509 -2.27 12.05 -5.54
CA TYR A 509 -2.47 13.16 -6.47
C TYR A 509 -2.74 12.65 -7.89
N ILE A 510 -3.81 13.14 -8.51
CA ILE A 510 -4.28 12.63 -9.81
C ILE A 510 -4.05 13.59 -10.98
N HIS A 511 -3.85 14.89 -10.75
CA HIS A 511 -3.70 15.87 -11.84
C HIS A 511 -2.30 15.81 -12.47
N LYS A 512 -2.12 16.49 -13.61
CA LYS A 512 -0.82 16.62 -14.27
C LYS A 512 0.17 17.32 -13.32
N LEU A 513 1.33 16.72 -13.12
CA LEU A 513 2.32 17.16 -12.13
C LEU A 513 3.74 16.92 -12.63
N CYS A 514 4.55 17.96 -12.56
CA CYS A 514 6.00 17.92 -12.60
C CYS A 514 6.55 18.69 -11.40
N VAL A 515 7.79 18.42 -11.02
CA VAL A 515 8.53 19.20 -10.03
C VAL A 515 9.78 19.70 -10.73
N ILE A 516 9.96 21.02 -10.81
CA ILE A 516 11.07 21.64 -11.52
C ILE A 516 12.25 21.79 -10.56
N PRO A 517 13.37 21.06 -10.75
CA PRO A 517 14.57 21.28 -9.94
C PRO A 517 15.31 22.54 -10.39
N LYS A 518 15.74 23.36 -9.43
CA LYS A 518 16.58 24.54 -9.64
C LYS A 518 17.75 24.51 -8.67
N LEU A 519 18.97 24.68 -9.18
CA LEU A 519 20.17 24.74 -8.35
C LEU A 519 20.59 26.19 -8.11
N LEU A 520 20.78 26.52 -6.83
CA LEU A 520 21.24 27.82 -6.39
C LEU A 520 22.56 27.68 -5.62
N ILE A 521 23.50 28.59 -5.85
CA ILE A 521 24.75 28.65 -5.09
C ILE A 521 24.66 29.79 -4.08
N LEU A 522 24.97 29.48 -2.82
CA LEU A 522 25.19 30.49 -1.80
C LEU A 522 26.68 30.88 -1.77
N LEU A 523 27.04 32.00 -2.42
CA LEU A 523 28.44 32.48 -2.41
C LEU A 523 28.76 33.21 -1.09
N PRO A 524 30.00 33.08 -0.55
CA PRO A 524 30.41 33.74 0.69
C PRO A 524 30.45 35.28 0.61
N GLU A 525 30.57 35.82 -0.60
CA GLU A 525 30.61 37.27 -0.83
C GLU A 525 29.18 37.81 -1.04
N ILE A 526 28.84 38.79 -0.20
CA ILE A 526 27.58 39.53 -0.19
C ILE A 526 27.37 40.16 -1.58
N ASN A 527 26.70 39.46 -2.52
CA ASN A 527 25.63 40.03 -3.36
C ASN A 527 25.16 39.20 -4.57
N CYS A 528 25.78 38.08 -4.95
CA CYS A 528 25.40 37.45 -6.23
C CYS A 528 25.31 35.92 -6.14
N GLY A 529 24.22 35.39 -5.58
CA GLY A 529 23.83 34.01 -5.92
C GLY A 529 23.66 33.89 -7.43
N LYS A 530 24.39 32.96 -8.05
CA LYS A 530 24.19 32.60 -9.46
C LYS A 530 23.15 31.50 -9.53
N GLU A 531 22.04 31.79 -10.19
CA GLU A 531 21.06 30.79 -10.56
C GLU A 531 21.55 30.03 -11.78
N TRP A 532 21.51 28.71 -11.72
CA TRP A 532 21.65 27.88 -12.90
C TRP A 532 20.27 27.32 -13.21
N ASP A 533 19.56 28.07 -14.06
CA ASP A 533 18.32 27.58 -14.65
C ASP A 533 18.70 26.58 -15.73
N LEU A 534 18.23 25.35 -15.59
CA LEU A 534 18.47 24.28 -16.54
C LEU A 534 17.50 24.37 -17.73
N ASN A 535 16.68 25.42 -17.78
CA ASN A 535 15.55 25.57 -18.68
C ASN A 535 14.61 24.35 -18.65
N ILE A 536 14.62 23.56 -17.57
CA ILE A 536 13.77 22.37 -17.44
C ILE A 536 12.30 22.76 -17.49
N GLN A 537 11.94 23.93 -16.97
CA GLN A 537 10.57 24.44 -17.10
C GLN A 537 10.15 24.60 -18.56
N GLU A 538 11.06 25.07 -19.42
CA GLU A 538 10.82 25.19 -20.86
C GLU A 538 10.74 23.82 -21.52
N MET A 539 11.18 22.74 -20.88
CA MET A 539 11.12 21.37 -21.39
C MET A 539 9.73 20.72 -21.38
N TYR A 540 8.80 21.32 -20.62
CA TYR A 540 7.43 20.83 -20.46
C TYR A 540 6.45 21.62 -21.32
N PRO A 541 5.32 21.00 -21.72
CA PRO A 541 4.28 21.71 -22.45
C PRO A 541 3.75 22.89 -21.65
N GLN A 542 3.38 23.96 -22.36
CA GLN A 542 2.76 25.13 -21.74
C GLN A 542 1.54 24.69 -20.94
N ASN A 543 1.49 25.07 -19.66
CA ASN A 543 0.43 24.76 -18.71
C ASN A 543 0.37 23.31 -18.19
N TYR A 544 1.32 22.43 -18.51
CA TYR A 544 1.25 21.01 -18.11
C TYR A 544 1.08 20.82 -16.61
N SER A 545 1.76 21.61 -15.78
CA SER A 545 1.71 21.47 -14.32
C SER A 545 1.45 22.79 -13.61
N LEU A 546 0.70 23.69 -14.25
CA LEU A 546 0.27 24.91 -13.57
C LEU A 546 -0.67 24.57 -12.41
N ILE A 547 -0.26 25.00 -11.22
CA ILE A 547 -1.06 24.87 -10.02
C ILE A 547 -2.08 26.01 -10.00
N ARG A 548 -3.35 25.66 -9.97
CA ARG A 548 -4.49 26.58 -9.88
C ARG A 548 -5.14 26.40 -8.51
N SER A 549 -5.95 27.37 -8.08
CA SER A 549 -6.71 27.28 -6.82
C SER A 549 -7.47 25.96 -6.62
N ASP A 550 -8.00 25.33 -7.68
CA ASP A 550 -8.73 24.06 -7.62
C ASP A 550 -7.83 22.85 -7.30
N ASN A 551 -6.59 22.83 -7.80
CA ASN A 551 -5.65 21.71 -7.63
C ASN A 551 -4.58 21.97 -6.54
N LEU A 552 -4.40 23.21 -6.09
CA LEU A 552 -3.46 23.60 -5.02
C LEU A 552 -3.76 22.86 -3.72
N LYS A 553 -5.03 22.88 -3.29
CA LYS A 553 -5.47 22.18 -2.08
C LYS A 553 -5.20 20.68 -2.18
N ALA A 554 -5.51 20.07 -3.33
CA ALA A 554 -5.26 18.65 -3.57
C ALA A 554 -3.76 18.30 -3.52
N LEU A 555 -2.89 19.19 -4.01
CA LEU A 555 -1.44 19.01 -3.96
C LEU A 555 -0.90 19.10 -2.52
N LEU A 556 -1.36 20.08 -1.74
CA LEU A 556 -0.97 20.23 -0.34
C LEU A 556 -1.49 19.07 0.53
N HIS A 557 -2.68 18.55 0.24
CA HIS A 557 -3.19 17.33 0.87
C HIS A 557 -2.32 16.12 0.55
N ALA A 558 -1.97 15.93 -0.72
CA ALA A 558 -1.09 14.85 -1.15
C ALA A 558 0.28 14.96 -0.47
N LEU A 559 0.82 16.17 -0.34
CA LEU A 559 2.09 16.41 0.36
C LEU A 559 1.98 16.11 1.86
N THR A 560 0.88 16.52 2.51
CA THR A 560 0.59 16.21 3.91
C THR A 560 0.61 14.70 4.16
N VAL A 561 -0.04 13.92 3.29
CA VAL A 561 -0.01 12.45 3.35
C VAL A 561 1.42 11.93 3.15
N VAL A 562 2.16 12.44 2.18
CA VAL A 562 3.54 12.00 1.92
C VAL A 562 4.45 12.19 3.14
N LEU A 563 4.34 13.33 3.83
CA LEU A 563 5.21 13.66 4.97
C LEU A 563 4.82 12.93 6.25
N LEU A 564 3.52 12.75 6.50
CA LEU A 564 3.01 12.18 7.74
C LEU A 564 2.79 10.67 7.68
N SER A 565 2.77 10.07 6.50
CA SER A 565 2.39 8.66 6.36
C SER A 565 3.48 7.69 6.83
N PHE A 566 3.03 6.58 7.42
CA PHE A 566 3.85 5.42 7.70
C PHE A 566 3.07 4.13 7.56
N LYS A 567 3.75 3.02 7.24
CA LYS A 567 3.15 1.70 7.17
C LYS A 567 2.55 1.30 8.54
N SER A 568 1.27 0.97 8.55
CA SER A 568 0.58 0.55 9.76
C SER A 568 1.09 -0.80 10.27
N PHE A 569 1.25 -0.95 11.58
CA PHE A 569 1.56 -2.24 12.20
C PHE A 569 0.38 -3.23 12.16
N LEU A 570 -0.82 -2.73 11.86
CA LEU A 570 -2.01 -3.56 11.67
C LEU A 570 -2.11 -4.12 10.25
N SER A 571 -1.26 -3.69 9.30
CA SER A 571 -1.30 -4.23 7.94
C SER A 571 -1.08 -5.74 7.91
N ASP A 572 -0.11 -6.23 8.68
CA ASP A 572 0.15 -7.67 8.83
C ASP A 572 -1.05 -8.41 9.47
N HIS A 573 -1.85 -7.72 10.29
CA HIS A 573 -3.02 -8.29 10.98
C HIS A 573 -4.27 -8.35 10.11
N VAL A 574 -4.43 -7.41 9.18
CA VAL A 574 -5.57 -7.30 8.26
C VAL A 574 -5.30 -8.03 6.95
N GLY A 575 -4.05 -8.40 6.68
CA GLY A 575 -3.64 -9.06 5.43
C GLY A 575 -3.63 -8.10 4.24
N SER A 576 -3.68 -6.80 4.49
CA SER A 576 -3.63 -5.75 3.47
C SER A 576 -2.80 -4.57 3.97
N GLU A 577 -1.97 -4.03 3.09
CA GLU A 577 -1.09 -2.91 3.40
C GLU A 577 -1.86 -1.58 3.36
N PHE A 578 -1.75 -0.82 4.44
CA PHE A 578 -2.30 0.52 4.55
C PHE A 578 -1.40 1.42 5.39
N LEU A 579 -1.57 2.73 5.21
CA LEU A 579 -0.76 3.75 5.87
C LEU A 579 -1.54 4.40 7.00
N ASN A 580 -0.84 4.77 8.06
CA ASN A 580 -1.34 5.63 9.14
C ASN A 580 -0.64 6.99 9.10
N LEU A 581 -1.27 8.02 9.67
CA LEU A 581 -0.69 9.37 9.78
C LEU A 581 -0.05 9.60 11.16
N LEU A 582 1.13 10.22 11.16
CA LEU A 582 1.78 10.77 12.35
C LEU A 582 1.03 12.01 12.85
N THR A 583 1.12 12.28 14.15
CA THR A 583 0.72 13.58 14.69
C THR A 583 1.77 14.65 14.36
N ILE A 584 1.37 15.92 14.31
CA ILE A 584 2.28 17.03 14.00
C ILE A 584 3.48 17.08 14.94
N LYS A 585 3.28 16.82 16.24
CA LYS A 585 4.39 16.79 17.21
C LYS A 585 5.36 15.64 16.96
N GLN A 586 4.88 14.48 16.54
CA GLN A 586 5.75 13.37 16.14
C GLN A 586 6.54 13.72 14.87
N TYR A 587 5.89 14.37 13.90
CA TYR A 587 6.55 14.81 12.67
C TYR A 587 7.62 15.88 12.93
N GLN A 588 7.31 16.93 13.70
CA GLN A 588 8.27 17.98 14.07
C GLN A 588 9.54 17.42 14.72
N LEU A 589 9.38 16.43 15.61
CA LEU A 589 10.52 15.74 16.23
C LEU A 589 11.43 15.06 15.20
N LEU A 590 10.84 14.50 14.14
CA LEU A 590 11.56 13.79 13.08
C LEU A 590 12.10 14.72 12.00
N SER A 591 11.58 15.94 11.82
CA SER A 591 12.01 16.86 10.76
C SER A 591 12.99 17.94 11.22
N GLU A 592 12.79 18.55 12.40
CA GLU A 592 13.50 19.77 12.79
C GLU A 592 14.84 19.50 13.53
N ASN A 593 14.90 18.43 14.34
CA ASN A 593 15.94 18.30 15.38
C ASN A 593 17.15 17.40 15.05
N LEU A 594 17.15 16.65 13.94
CA LEU A 594 18.14 15.58 13.69
C LEU A 594 19.59 16.03 13.52
N HIS A 595 19.82 17.19 12.90
CA HIS A 595 21.18 17.62 12.56
C HIS A 595 21.89 18.28 13.75
N LYS A 596 21.13 19.03 14.58
CA LYS A 596 21.64 19.70 15.78
C LYS A 596 21.73 18.76 16.97
N THR A 597 20.77 17.84 17.11
CA THR A 597 20.55 17.12 18.36
C THR A 597 20.87 15.63 18.21
N LYS A 598 22.15 15.29 18.42
CA LYS A 598 22.62 13.89 18.40
C LYS A 598 22.20 13.11 19.64
N LYS A 599 22.15 13.78 20.79
CA LYS A 599 21.63 13.23 22.06
C LYS A 599 20.27 13.86 22.36
N LEU A 600 19.23 13.06 22.59
CA LEU A 600 17.89 13.56 22.87
C LEU A 600 17.14 12.68 23.87
N TYR A 601 16.46 13.31 24.82
CA TYR A 601 15.50 12.63 25.70
C TYR A 601 14.07 12.92 25.22
N VAL A 602 13.30 11.88 24.93
CA VAL A 602 11.92 12.01 24.47
C VAL A 602 10.98 11.53 25.56
N TYR A 603 10.27 12.46 26.17
CA TYR A 603 9.24 12.19 27.15
C TYR A 603 7.92 11.99 26.45
N GLY A 604 7.18 10.95 26.78
CA GLY A 604 5.85 10.74 26.22
C GLY A 604 4.96 9.97 27.15
N LEU A 605 3.71 10.40 27.25
CA LEU A 605 2.68 9.69 28.02
C LEU A 605 2.40 8.31 27.40
N PRO A 606 1.74 7.41 28.16
CA PRO A 606 1.22 6.16 27.61
C PRO A 606 0.34 6.43 26.38
N GLY A 607 0.54 5.65 25.32
CA GLY A 607 -0.28 5.78 24.10
C GLY A 607 0.06 6.96 23.18
N THR A 608 1.16 7.70 23.41
CA THR A 608 1.62 8.79 22.52
C THR A 608 2.42 8.32 21.30
N GLY A 609 2.66 7.01 21.16
CA GLY A 609 3.36 6.45 20.00
C GLY A 609 4.88 6.51 20.03
N LYS A 610 5.52 6.59 21.21
CA LYS A 610 6.98 6.61 21.40
C LYS A 610 7.75 5.60 20.52
N THR A 611 7.38 4.32 20.59
CA THR A 611 8.03 3.26 19.79
C THR A 611 7.88 3.49 18.28
N ILE A 612 6.78 4.09 17.81
CA ILE A 612 6.60 4.42 16.39
C ILE A 612 7.64 5.46 15.96
N VAL A 613 7.79 6.50 16.78
CA VAL A 613 8.79 7.55 16.58
C VAL A 613 10.21 6.96 16.65
N ALA A 614 10.49 6.06 17.59
CA ALA A 614 11.77 5.36 17.71
C ALA A 614 12.12 4.54 16.45
N LEU A 615 11.15 3.85 15.84
CA LEU A 615 11.37 3.14 14.58
C LEU A 615 11.56 4.09 13.39
N LYS A 616 10.79 5.18 13.34
CA LYS A 616 10.89 6.18 12.27
C LYS A 616 12.22 6.93 12.29
N ILE A 617 12.73 7.27 13.47
CA ILE A 617 14.05 7.90 13.58
C ILE A 617 15.16 6.95 13.13
N ILE A 618 15.06 5.65 13.41
CA ILE A 618 16.02 4.65 12.91
C ILE A 618 16.02 4.60 11.38
N GLU A 619 14.84 4.53 10.75
CA GLU A 619 14.71 4.57 9.28
C GLU A 619 15.31 5.86 8.69
N LYS A 620 15.07 7.00 9.34
CA LYS A 620 15.58 8.30 8.92
C LYS A 620 17.10 8.41 9.06
N ILE A 621 17.67 7.98 10.19
CA ILE A 621 19.14 7.93 10.41
C ILE A 621 19.81 7.06 9.35
N ARG A 622 19.24 5.89 9.05
CA ARG A 622 19.79 4.97 8.04
C ARG A 622 19.77 5.55 6.64
N THR A 623 18.69 6.22 6.29
CA THR A 623 18.56 6.90 5.00
C THR A 623 19.57 8.04 4.88
N MET A 624 19.62 8.90 5.90
CA MET A 624 20.48 10.07 5.93
C MET A 624 21.97 9.73 5.90
N LEU A 625 22.43 8.77 6.71
CA LEU A 625 23.84 8.40 6.84
C LEU A 625 24.29 7.20 6.00
N GLN A 626 23.37 6.60 5.22
CA GLN A 626 23.61 5.35 4.48
C GLN A 626 24.20 4.21 5.33
N CYS A 627 23.80 4.11 6.59
CA CYS A 627 24.38 3.13 7.50
C CYS A 627 23.75 1.73 7.38
N LYS A 628 24.57 0.71 7.57
CA LYS A 628 24.17 -0.69 7.59
C LYS A 628 23.33 -1.00 8.82
N GLN A 629 22.59 -2.10 8.77
CA GLN A 629 21.72 -2.52 9.87
C GLN A 629 22.50 -2.73 11.18
N GLU A 630 23.76 -3.16 11.09
CA GLU A 630 24.63 -3.44 12.23
C GLU A 630 25.16 -2.18 12.92
N GLU A 631 25.06 -1.02 12.28
CA GLU A 631 25.55 0.26 12.80
C GLU A 631 24.51 0.97 13.69
N VAL A 632 23.26 0.50 13.69
CA VAL A 632 22.17 1.05 14.51
C VAL A 632 21.67 -0.01 15.48
N LEU A 633 21.65 0.32 16.77
CA LEU A 633 21.23 -0.57 17.85
C LEU A 633 19.99 -0.01 18.55
N TYR A 634 18.94 -0.84 18.61
CA TYR A 634 17.77 -0.64 19.44
C TYR A 634 17.89 -1.46 20.73
N VAL A 635 17.76 -0.80 21.88
CA VAL A 635 17.88 -1.43 23.20
C VAL A 635 16.58 -1.23 23.97
N CYS A 636 16.04 -2.31 24.52
CA CYS A 636 14.89 -2.28 25.43
C CYS A 636 15.06 -3.30 26.57
N GLU A 637 14.20 -3.28 27.58
CA GLU A 637 14.23 -4.32 28.65
C GLU A 637 13.46 -5.57 28.21
N ASN A 638 12.39 -5.38 27.43
CA ASN A 638 11.37 -6.39 27.16
C ASN A 638 11.68 -7.23 25.90
N LYS A 639 11.71 -8.56 26.06
CA LYS A 639 12.02 -9.53 24.99
C LYS A 639 10.97 -9.53 23.86
N PRO A 640 9.66 -9.63 24.11
CA PRO A 640 8.64 -9.44 23.08
C PRO A 640 8.77 -8.14 22.27
N LEU A 641 9.06 -7.00 22.91
CA LEU A 641 9.27 -5.73 22.21
C LEU A 641 10.50 -5.80 21.29
N ARG A 642 11.62 -6.37 21.79
CA ARG A 642 12.81 -6.62 20.97
C ARG A 642 12.47 -7.48 19.74
N ASP A 643 11.72 -8.55 19.92
CA ASP A 643 11.38 -9.47 18.83
C ASP A 643 10.46 -8.81 17.80
N PHE A 644 9.53 -7.97 18.24
CA PHE A 644 8.73 -7.10 17.36
C PHE A 644 9.59 -6.16 16.52
N VAL A 645 10.55 -5.46 17.12
CA VAL A 645 11.46 -4.57 16.38
C VAL A 645 12.37 -5.36 15.42
N ARG A 646 12.85 -6.53 15.85
CA ARG A 646 13.69 -7.42 15.03
C ARG A 646 12.98 -7.88 13.76
N GLN A 647 11.67 -8.16 13.83
CA GLN A 647 10.87 -8.53 12.65
C GLN A 647 10.81 -7.44 11.58
N LYS A 648 11.03 -6.16 11.94
CA LYS A 648 11.04 -5.05 10.98
C LYS A 648 12.33 -4.97 10.16
N ASN A 649 13.38 -5.69 10.57
CA ASN A 649 14.65 -5.77 9.86
C ASN A 649 15.30 -4.41 9.55
N ILE A 650 15.08 -3.40 10.42
CA ILE A 650 15.63 -2.06 10.23
C ILE A 650 16.91 -1.79 11.04
N CYS A 651 17.18 -2.53 12.10
CA CYS A 651 18.34 -2.35 12.99
C CYS A 651 18.67 -3.66 13.73
N GLN A 652 19.77 -3.67 14.51
CA GLN A 652 19.96 -4.68 15.54
C GLN A 652 19.08 -4.36 16.75
N ALA A 653 18.33 -5.34 17.26
CA ALA A 653 17.51 -5.19 18.46
C ALA A 653 17.95 -6.17 19.54
N VAL A 654 18.26 -5.65 20.73
CA VAL A 654 18.75 -6.42 21.89
C VAL A 654 18.04 -6.02 23.17
N THR A 655 18.05 -6.93 24.16
CA THR A 655 17.65 -6.56 25.53
C THR A 655 18.82 -5.89 26.24
N ARG A 656 18.59 -5.06 27.26
CA ARG A 656 19.64 -4.46 28.11
C ARG A 656 20.64 -5.51 28.63
N VAL A 657 20.15 -6.67 29.08
CA VAL A 657 21.03 -7.75 29.59
C VAL A 657 21.99 -8.24 28.51
N ALA A 658 21.51 -8.44 27.28
CA ALA A 658 22.37 -8.80 26.15
C ALA A 658 23.29 -7.64 25.76
N PHE A 659 22.77 -6.41 25.75
CA PHE A 659 23.55 -5.20 25.49
C PHE A 659 24.75 -5.07 26.42
N LEU A 660 24.62 -5.41 27.71
CA LEU A 660 25.74 -5.36 28.66
C LEU A 660 26.76 -6.48 28.43
N LYS A 661 26.31 -7.69 28.08
CA LYS A 661 27.16 -8.88 27.88
C LYS A 661 27.95 -8.87 26.58
N ASP A 662 27.33 -8.40 25.49
CA ASP A 662 27.88 -8.53 24.15
C ASP A 662 28.77 -7.32 23.77
N SER A 663 29.64 -7.52 22.80
CA SER A 663 30.48 -6.47 22.20
C SER A 663 29.85 -5.94 20.92
N PHE A 664 29.82 -4.61 20.77
CA PHE A 664 29.14 -3.92 19.66
C PHE A 664 30.13 -3.05 18.86
N ASN A 665 31.12 -3.69 18.24
CA ASN A 665 32.25 -3.00 17.62
C ASN A 665 31.88 -2.15 16.39
N TYR A 666 30.72 -2.42 15.76
CA TYR A 666 30.26 -1.70 14.57
C TYR A 666 29.16 -0.68 14.86
N VAL A 667 28.62 -0.66 16.08
CA VAL A 667 27.48 0.21 16.42
C VAL A 667 27.94 1.65 16.54
N LYS A 668 27.25 2.54 15.82
CA LYS A 668 27.48 3.99 15.83
C LYS A 668 26.30 4.74 16.42
N HIS A 669 25.09 4.20 16.29
CA HIS A 669 23.85 4.86 16.70
C HIS A 669 23.07 3.96 17.65
N ILE A 670 22.57 4.53 18.76
CA ILE A 670 21.84 3.80 19.79
C ILE A 670 20.52 4.51 20.09
N ILE A 671 19.43 3.76 19.97
CA ILE A 671 18.09 4.19 20.34
C ILE A 671 17.61 3.30 21.49
N ILE A 672 17.26 3.92 22.62
CA ILE A 672 16.84 3.20 23.82
C ILE A 672 15.37 3.49 24.08
N ASP A 673 14.58 2.43 24.20
CA ASP A 673 13.14 2.52 24.47
C ASP A 673 12.83 1.94 25.86
N GLU A 674 11.87 2.55 26.55
CA GLU A 674 11.45 2.18 27.91
C GLU A 674 12.62 2.16 28.92
N ALA A 675 13.56 3.11 28.80
CA ALA A 675 14.79 3.12 29.61
C ALA A 675 14.54 3.26 31.11
N GLN A 676 13.40 3.83 31.51
CA GLN A 676 12.98 3.90 32.91
C GLN A 676 12.68 2.54 33.53
N ASN A 677 12.54 1.47 32.74
CA ASN A 677 12.35 0.10 33.21
C ASN A 677 13.67 -0.69 33.32
N PHE A 678 14.82 -0.09 32.99
CA PHE A 678 16.10 -0.77 33.00
C PHE A 678 16.60 -0.97 34.42
N GLN A 679 17.29 -2.08 34.70
CA GLN A 679 17.87 -2.34 36.02
C GLN A 679 19.38 -2.05 36.02
N ASP A 680 19.84 -1.28 37.00
CA ASP A 680 21.26 -0.87 37.15
C ASP A 680 22.22 -2.02 37.56
N GLY A 681 21.69 -3.13 38.06
CA GLY A 681 22.46 -4.21 38.70
C GLY A 681 23.37 -5.06 37.79
N GLY A 682 23.33 -4.87 36.46
CA GLY A 682 24.13 -5.65 35.49
C GLY A 682 25.38 -4.95 34.97
N GLY A 683 25.64 -3.71 35.39
CA GLY A 683 26.65 -2.81 34.84
C GLY A 683 26.05 -1.52 34.28
N ASP A 684 26.88 -0.48 34.17
CA ASP A 684 26.48 0.87 33.75
C ASP A 684 26.20 0.92 32.24
N TRP A 685 24.96 0.59 31.88
CA TRP A 685 24.51 0.57 30.50
C TRP A 685 24.55 1.97 29.87
N TYR A 686 24.31 3.02 30.66
CA TYR A 686 24.25 4.39 30.18
C TYR A 686 25.64 4.87 29.74
N LYS A 687 26.67 4.65 30.58
CA LYS A 687 28.06 4.93 30.19
C LYS A 687 28.51 4.07 29.00
N LYS A 688 28.11 2.80 28.94
CA LYS A 688 28.40 1.94 27.78
C LYS A 688 27.81 2.53 26.49
N ALA A 689 26.55 2.94 26.52
CA ALA A 689 25.88 3.54 25.36
C ALA A 689 26.51 4.88 24.96
N LEU A 690 26.86 5.72 25.94
CA LEU A 690 27.52 7.00 25.70
C LEU A 690 28.93 6.81 25.09
N ALA A 691 29.70 5.85 25.59
CA ALA A 691 31.03 5.54 25.08
C ALA A 691 30.99 5.03 23.63
N LEU A 692 30.02 4.18 23.28
CA LEU A 692 29.86 3.67 21.91
C LEU A 692 29.46 4.77 20.92
N THR A 693 28.56 5.66 21.34
CA THR A 693 28.08 6.77 20.49
C THR A 693 29.04 7.96 20.44
N SER A 694 29.97 8.08 21.39
CA SER A 694 30.94 9.18 21.49
C SER A 694 32.39 8.71 21.38
N SER A 695 32.63 7.54 20.77
CA SER A 695 33.98 6.99 20.61
C SER A 695 34.87 7.94 19.81
N ALA A 696 36.16 8.05 20.19
CA ALA A 696 37.15 8.85 19.47
C ALA A 696 37.40 8.35 18.04
N ASP A 697 37.06 7.09 17.75
CA ASP A 697 37.17 6.50 16.41
C ASP A 697 36.07 7.02 15.45
N LEU A 698 35.04 7.70 15.96
CA LEU A 698 33.97 8.27 15.16
C LEU A 698 34.32 9.69 14.71
N PRO A 699 34.15 10.02 13.42
CA PRO A 699 34.42 11.38 12.93
C PRO A 699 33.46 12.42 13.53
N LYS A 700 32.25 11.99 13.94
CA LYS A 700 31.24 12.79 14.64
C LYS A 700 30.49 11.90 15.63
N PRO A 701 29.97 12.47 16.74
CA PRO A 701 29.11 11.72 17.66
C PRO A 701 27.92 11.08 16.93
N GLY A 702 27.70 9.82 17.27
CA GLY A 702 26.55 9.03 16.87
C GLY A 702 25.24 9.53 17.48
N PHE A 703 24.14 8.92 17.07
CA PHE A 703 22.82 9.27 17.60
C PHE A 703 22.59 8.50 18.90
N PHE A 704 22.16 9.20 19.94
CA PHE A 704 21.85 8.63 21.24
C PHE A 704 20.51 9.16 21.76
N TRP A 705 19.42 8.48 21.41
CA TRP A 705 18.07 8.91 21.80
C TRP A 705 17.48 7.96 22.83
N ILE A 706 16.85 8.54 23.86
CA ILE A 706 16.27 7.79 24.98
C ILE A 706 14.80 8.18 25.11
N PHE A 707 13.92 7.19 24.94
CA PHE A 707 12.47 7.34 25.12
C PHE A 707 12.09 6.95 26.54
N LEU A 708 11.33 7.83 27.22
CA LEU A 708 11.03 7.74 28.64
C LEU A 708 9.53 7.89 28.92
N ASP A 709 9.04 7.07 29.86
CA ASP A 709 7.69 7.14 30.43
C ASP A 709 7.70 6.88 31.95
N TYR A 710 8.10 7.90 32.72
CA TYR A 710 8.22 7.78 34.18
C TYR A 710 6.91 7.44 34.89
N LEU A 711 5.75 7.74 34.29
CA LEU A 711 4.45 7.42 34.89
C LEU A 711 4.16 5.91 34.84
N GLN A 712 4.85 5.17 33.96
CA GLN A 712 4.81 3.71 33.88
C GLN A 712 5.92 3.00 34.68
N THR A 713 6.59 3.69 35.61
CA THR A 713 7.65 3.06 36.43
C THR A 713 7.05 2.01 37.37
N SER A 714 7.25 0.72 37.07
CA SER A 714 6.64 -0.40 37.79
C SER A 714 7.51 -1.01 38.90
N HIS A 715 8.52 -0.29 39.37
CA HIS A 715 9.53 -0.78 40.32
C HIS A 715 10.15 0.32 41.17
N CYS A 716 10.91 -0.09 42.20
CA CYS A 716 11.64 0.79 43.12
C CYS A 716 13.16 0.69 43.00
N PHE A 717 13.70 -0.16 42.12
CA PHE A 717 15.14 -0.31 41.94
C PHE A 717 15.73 0.86 41.10
N PRO A 718 17.03 1.17 41.27
CA PRO A 718 17.71 2.18 40.45
C PRO A 718 17.81 1.75 38.99
N THR A 719 17.66 2.72 38.07
CA THR A 719 17.58 2.47 36.64
C THR A 719 18.90 2.61 35.89
N GLY A 720 19.89 3.27 36.48
CA GLY A 720 21.13 3.68 35.81
C GLY A 720 20.95 4.89 34.89
N LEU A 721 19.77 5.52 34.86
CA LEU A 721 19.59 6.82 34.21
C LEU A 721 20.26 7.93 35.03
N PRO A 722 20.81 8.97 34.39
CA PRO A 722 21.24 10.17 35.09
C PRO A 722 20.06 10.86 35.77
N GLU A 723 20.35 11.77 36.70
CA GLU A 723 19.33 12.59 37.32
C GLU A 723 18.60 13.42 36.27
N ALA A 724 17.29 13.63 36.48
CA ALA A 724 16.46 14.28 35.47
C ALA A 724 16.95 15.70 35.12
N GLU A 725 17.56 16.42 36.05
CA GLU A 725 18.15 17.75 35.80
C GLU A 725 19.20 17.74 34.67
N TRP A 726 19.86 16.59 34.47
CA TRP A 726 20.89 16.37 33.45
C TRP A 726 20.34 15.84 32.12
N HIS A 727 19.03 15.68 32.04
CA HIS A 727 18.36 15.39 30.78
C HIS A 727 18.27 16.69 29.99
N ASP A 728 19.16 16.85 29.01
CA ASP A 728 19.18 17.98 28.10
C ASP A 728 19.83 17.53 26.78
N PRO A 729 19.26 17.86 25.62
CA PRO A 729 17.92 18.45 25.38
C PRO A 729 16.76 17.45 25.54
N ILE A 730 15.55 18.00 25.75
CA ILE A 730 14.32 17.23 25.97
C ILE A 730 13.24 17.66 24.98
N GLU A 731 12.52 16.67 24.45
CA GLU A 731 11.29 16.87 23.69
C GLU A 731 10.13 16.06 24.29
N SER A 732 8.91 16.55 24.10
CA SER A 732 7.71 16.01 24.76
C SER A 732 6.59 15.68 23.77
N LEU A 733 6.13 14.43 23.79
CA LEU A 733 4.96 13.96 23.05
C LEU A 733 3.69 14.13 23.91
N THR A 734 2.78 14.99 23.46
CA THR A 734 1.62 15.43 24.24
C THR A 734 0.28 14.82 23.77
N LYS A 735 0.20 14.31 22.54
CA LYS A 735 -1.05 13.78 21.96
C LYS A 735 -1.14 12.27 22.13
N VAL A 736 -2.10 11.79 22.92
CA VAL A 736 -2.38 10.35 23.11
C VAL A 736 -3.29 9.88 21.98
N VAL A 737 -2.88 8.80 21.29
CA VAL A 737 -3.53 8.32 20.06
C VAL A 737 -4.14 6.91 20.16
N ARG A 738 -3.96 6.21 21.29
CA ARG A 738 -4.27 4.77 21.39
C ARG A 738 -5.47 4.40 22.27
N ASN A 739 -5.63 5.02 23.43
CA ASN A 739 -6.61 4.60 24.43
C ASN A 739 -7.97 5.28 24.21
N ALA A 740 -9.06 4.54 24.40
CA ALA A 740 -10.41 5.08 24.43
C ALA A 740 -10.61 6.13 25.54
N SER A 741 -11.58 7.04 25.37
CA SER A 741 -11.79 8.22 26.22
C SER A 741 -12.00 7.87 27.70
N ASN A 742 -12.73 6.79 28.02
CA ASN A 742 -12.94 6.35 29.40
C ASN A 742 -11.63 5.84 30.03
N ILE A 743 -10.84 5.07 29.28
CA ILE A 743 -9.55 4.55 29.73
C ILE A 743 -8.56 5.70 29.90
N TYR A 744 -8.53 6.65 28.96
CA TYR A 744 -7.69 7.85 29.08
C TYR A 744 -8.08 8.69 30.30
N SER A 745 -9.37 8.88 30.56
CA SER A 745 -9.83 9.62 31.74
C SER A 745 -9.41 8.94 33.03
N TYR A 746 -9.50 7.60 33.09
CA TYR A 746 -8.97 6.82 34.19
C TYR A 746 -7.45 6.99 34.31
N LEU A 747 -6.69 6.83 33.22
CA LEU A 747 -5.24 7.02 33.20
C LEU A 747 -4.85 8.42 33.68
N LYS A 748 -5.48 9.47 33.16
CA LYS A 748 -5.21 10.86 33.49
C LYS A 748 -5.35 11.10 34.99
N LYS A 749 -6.44 10.61 35.59
CA LYS A 749 -6.66 10.70 37.04
C LYS A 749 -5.54 10.03 37.84
N ASN A 750 -5.17 8.79 37.50
CA ASN A 750 -4.10 8.09 38.22
C ASN A 750 -2.72 8.76 37.99
N MET A 751 -2.46 9.26 36.78
CA MET A 751 -1.23 10.00 36.46
C MET A 751 -1.13 11.30 37.26
N GLU A 752 -2.23 12.05 37.42
CA GLU A 752 -2.29 13.24 38.27
C GLU A 752 -2.02 12.87 39.74
N THR A 753 -2.61 11.78 40.25
CA THR A 753 -2.33 11.25 41.59
C THR A 753 -0.85 10.93 41.77
N ILE A 754 -0.21 10.29 40.79
CA ILE A 754 1.24 9.99 40.83
C ILE A 754 2.05 11.29 40.92
N VAL A 755 1.77 12.28 40.08
CA VAL A 755 2.55 13.53 40.09
C VAL A 755 2.40 14.30 41.41
N MET A 756 1.23 14.24 42.05
CA MET A 756 0.99 14.90 43.33
C MET A 756 1.58 14.14 44.52
N HIS A 757 1.46 12.81 44.55
CA HIS A 757 1.68 12.01 45.76
C HIS A 757 2.83 11.00 45.66
N SER A 758 3.47 10.82 44.49
CA SER A 758 4.50 9.78 44.33
C SER A 758 5.69 9.98 45.28
N THR A 759 6.12 8.86 45.87
CA THR A 759 7.34 8.75 46.68
C THR A 759 8.55 8.27 45.86
N LEU A 760 8.36 7.99 44.56
CA LEU A 760 9.44 7.66 43.64
C LEU A 760 10.22 8.91 43.24
N ASN A 761 11.51 8.72 42.94
CA ASN A 761 12.35 9.76 42.37
C ASN A 761 12.03 9.95 40.87
N ILE A 762 10.93 10.66 40.60
CA ILE A 762 10.45 11.00 39.26
C ILE A 762 10.50 12.53 39.04
N PRO A 763 10.66 13.02 37.80
CA PRO A 763 10.71 14.44 37.52
C PRO A 763 9.32 15.10 37.59
N LYS A 764 8.82 15.36 38.81
CA LYS A 764 7.44 15.78 39.07
C LYS A 764 7.03 17.04 38.32
N ASP A 765 7.83 18.11 38.34
CA ASP A 765 7.44 19.38 37.73
C ASP A 765 7.34 19.27 36.20
N ARG A 766 8.26 18.53 35.57
CA ARG A 766 8.20 18.26 34.12
C ARG A 766 7.02 17.38 33.73
N LEU A 767 6.71 16.36 34.53
CA LEU A 767 5.54 15.51 34.30
C LEU A 767 4.23 16.29 34.50
N ARG A 768 4.20 17.25 35.44
CA ARG A 768 3.06 18.16 35.63
C ARG A 768 2.83 18.99 34.37
N GLU A 769 3.88 19.62 33.84
CA GLU A 769 3.79 20.40 32.60
C GLU A 769 3.36 19.54 31.40
N LEU A 770 3.91 18.32 31.28
CA LEU A 770 3.53 17.36 30.24
C LEU A 770 2.05 16.98 30.32
N LEU A 771 1.52 16.68 31.51
CA LEU A 771 0.11 16.35 31.73
C LEU A 771 -0.81 17.55 31.47
N CYS A 772 -0.40 18.76 31.84
CA CYS A 772 -1.16 19.97 31.57
C CYS A 772 -1.32 20.22 30.06
N ARG A 773 -0.28 19.91 29.26
CA ARG A 773 -0.29 20.03 27.79
C ARG A 773 -0.92 18.83 27.08
N ALA A 774 -1.17 17.74 27.79
CA ALA A 774 -1.59 16.49 27.18
C ALA A 774 -3.04 16.55 26.70
N THR A 775 -3.23 16.12 25.46
CA THR A 775 -4.55 16.00 24.84
C THR A 775 -4.80 14.56 24.41
N CYS A 776 -6.05 14.13 24.52
CA CYS A 776 -6.50 12.85 24.00
C CYS A 776 -7.38 13.12 22.79
N ALA A 777 -7.17 12.35 21.73
CA ALA A 777 -8.09 12.29 20.60
C ALA A 777 -9.44 11.70 21.09
N PRO A 778 -10.55 12.45 21.10
CA PRO A 778 -11.83 11.89 21.51
C PRO A 778 -12.40 11.07 20.37
N ALA A 779 -12.20 9.75 20.41
CA ALA A 779 -12.51 8.85 19.31
C ALA A 779 -13.64 7.88 19.66
N VAL A 780 -13.40 7.09 20.71
CA VAL A 780 -14.25 5.99 21.16
C VAL A 780 -14.43 6.11 22.65
N GLN A 781 -15.66 5.94 23.13
CA GLN A 781 -15.94 6.01 24.57
C GLN A 781 -15.22 4.90 25.34
N GLY A 782 -15.25 3.66 24.83
CA GLY A 782 -14.66 2.49 25.48
C GLY A 782 -15.30 2.16 26.83
N SER A 783 -14.76 1.19 27.56
CA SER A 783 -15.23 0.85 28.91
C SER A 783 -14.09 0.69 29.91
N THR A 784 -14.37 1.04 31.16
CA THR A 784 -13.48 0.79 32.29
C THR A 784 -14.32 0.26 33.43
N GLU A 785 -14.17 -1.04 33.71
CA GLU A 785 -14.87 -1.73 34.77
C GLU A 785 -13.89 -2.07 35.89
N VAL A 786 -14.24 -1.68 37.12
CA VAL A 786 -13.46 -2.02 38.31
C VAL A 786 -14.32 -2.94 39.17
N GLN A 787 -13.81 -4.13 39.46
CA GLN A 787 -14.51 -5.16 40.22
C GLN A 787 -13.60 -5.70 41.30
N SER A 788 -14.12 -5.88 42.52
CA SER A 788 -13.45 -6.64 43.57
C SER A 788 -14.13 -8.00 43.71
N LYS A 789 -13.36 -9.08 43.74
CA LYS A 789 -13.85 -10.46 43.83
C LYS A 789 -13.24 -11.15 45.05
N GLN A 790 -13.98 -12.09 45.65
CA GLN A 790 -13.56 -12.69 46.92
C GLN A 790 -12.48 -13.75 46.74
N ASN A 791 -12.39 -14.38 45.57
CA ASN A 791 -11.45 -15.46 45.30
C ASN A 791 -11.06 -15.58 43.82
N ILE A 792 -9.99 -16.35 43.58
CA ILE A 792 -9.40 -16.61 42.26
C ILE A 792 -10.36 -17.30 41.28
N TYR A 793 -11.32 -18.10 41.76
CA TYR A 793 -12.29 -18.79 40.91
C TYR A 793 -13.34 -17.83 40.37
N GLU A 794 -13.80 -16.87 41.17
CA GLU A 794 -14.71 -15.81 40.75
C GLU A 794 -14.06 -14.90 39.70
N ILE A 795 -12.78 -14.54 39.88
CA ILE A 795 -12.00 -13.80 38.88
C ILE A 795 -11.95 -14.59 37.57
N ALA A 796 -11.60 -15.88 37.63
CA ALA A 796 -11.51 -16.72 36.43
C ALA A 796 -12.85 -16.87 35.71
N LYS A 797 -13.95 -17.05 36.46
CA LYS A 797 -15.30 -17.12 35.91
C LYS A 797 -15.70 -15.82 35.22
N TYR A 798 -15.45 -14.68 35.87
CA TYR A 798 -15.74 -13.36 35.30
C TYR A 798 -14.99 -13.13 34.00
N VAL A 799 -13.68 -13.42 33.97
CA VAL A 799 -12.84 -13.29 32.77
C VAL A 799 -13.39 -14.17 31.64
N ALA A 800 -13.73 -15.43 31.93
CA ALA A 800 -14.25 -16.35 30.92
C ALA A 800 -15.60 -15.91 30.33
N GLU A 801 -16.54 -15.45 31.16
CA GLU A 801 -17.86 -14.96 30.73
C GLU A 801 -17.76 -13.71 29.84
N HIS A 802 -16.89 -12.76 30.21
CA HIS A 802 -16.68 -11.55 29.42
C HIS A 802 -15.93 -11.86 28.12
N CYS A 803 -14.92 -12.72 28.15
CA CYS A 803 -14.24 -13.17 26.94
C CYS A 803 -15.24 -13.82 25.96
N HIS A 804 -16.13 -14.69 26.43
CA HIS A 804 -17.19 -15.28 25.59
C HIS A 804 -18.11 -14.23 24.97
N THR A 805 -18.47 -13.21 25.75
CA THR A 805 -19.30 -12.09 25.28
C THR A 805 -18.59 -11.28 24.20
N TYR A 806 -17.30 -10.98 24.37
CA TYR A 806 -16.49 -10.29 23.35
C TYR A 806 -16.34 -11.13 22.07
N LEU A 807 -16.09 -12.43 22.18
CA LEU A 807 -16.04 -13.30 21.00
C LEU A 807 -17.37 -13.31 20.24
N LYS A 808 -18.52 -13.33 20.94
CA LYS A 808 -19.85 -13.20 20.33
C LYS A 808 -20.08 -11.85 19.64
N LYS A 809 -19.48 -10.78 20.16
CA LYS A 809 -19.48 -9.43 19.54
C LYS A 809 -18.53 -9.32 18.35
N GLY A 810 -17.81 -10.39 17.98
CA GLY A 810 -16.94 -10.43 16.80
C GLY A 810 -15.46 -10.15 17.07
N TYR A 811 -15.06 -9.96 18.34
CA TYR A 811 -13.65 -9.88 18.71
C TYR A 811 -12.97 -11.24 18.56
N SER A 812 -11.67 -11.23 18.34
CA SER A 812 -10.87 -12.44 18.21
C SER A 812 -10.05 -12.73 19.47
N LYS A 813 -9.59 -13.97 19.63
CA LYS A 813 -8.80 -14.38 20.82
C LYS A 813 -7.52 -13.54 20.97
N LYS A 814 -6.90 -13.16 19.85
CA LYS A 814 -5.70 -12.31 19.83
C LYS A 814 -5.95 -10.90 20.37
N ASP A 815 -7.19 -10.43 20.44
CA ASP A 815 -7.54 -9.09 20.92
C ASP A 815 -7.59 -8.99 22.45
N ILE A 816 -7.37 -10.11 23.16
CA ILE A 816 -7.56 -10.26 24.60
C ILE A 816 -6.22 -10.50 25.28
N ALA A 817 -5.94 -9.74 26.35
CA ALA A 817 -4.87 -10.03 27.29
C ALA A 817 -5.40 -10.08 28.74
N VAL A 818 -4.86 -11.00 29.52
CA VAL A 818 -5.05 -11.12 30.96
C VAL A 818 -3.68 -10.88 31.60
N LEU A 819 -3.57 -9.81 32.37
CA LEU A 819 -2.32 -9.34 32.93
C LEU A 819 -2.35 -9.45 34.45
N CYS A 820 -1.46 -10.24 35.03
CA CYS A 820 -1.27 -10.32 36.48
C CYS A 820 -0.14 -9.41 36.94
N TYR A 821 -0.12 -9.01 38.21
CA TYR A 821 0.92 -8.13 38.73
C TYR A 821 2.33 -8.75 38.60
N ARG A 822 2.47 -10.06 38.87
CA ARG A 822 3.76 -10.78 38.76
C ARG A 822 3.65 -12.21 38.20
N ASP A 823 4.79 -12.76 37.82
CA ASP A 823 4.92 -14.11 37.22
C ASP A 823 4.45 -15.25 38.15
N ASP A 824 4.58 -15.10 39.47
CA ASP A 824 4.07 -16.03 40.47
C ASP A 824 2.54 -16.08 40.48
N GLU A 825 1.89 -14.93 40.36
CA GLU A 825 0.43 -14.87 40.21
C GLU A 825 -0.04 -15.44 38.88
N VAL A 826 0.69 -15.21 37.80
CA VAL A 826 0.43 -15.85 36.51
C VAL A 826 0.39 -17.37 36.70
N LYS A 827 1.37 -17.95 37.39
CA LYS A 827 1.42 -19.40 37.66
C LYS A 827 0.24 -19.88 38.51
N ALA A 828 -0.17 -19.10 39.52
CA ALA A 828 -1.32 -19.41 40.37
C ALA A 828 -2.64 -19.41 39.57
N HIS A 829 -2.83 -18.41 38.71
CA HIS A 829 -4.07 -18.26 37.92
C HIS A 829 -4.10 -19.15 36.68
N ARG A 830 -2.95 -19.57 36.12
CA ARG A 830 -2.85 -20.28 34.84
C ARG A 830 -3.73 -21.52 34.77
N ARG A 831 -3.70 -22.38 35.80
CA ARG A 831 -4.47 -23.65 35.80
C ARG A 831 -5.98 -23.40 35.83
N ILE A 832 -6.42 -22.45 36.66
CA ILE A 832 -7.84 -22.16 36.88
C ILE A 832 -8.42 -21.42 35.67
N LEU A 833 -7.73 -20.38 35.19
CA LEU A 833 -8.11 -19.67 33.98
C LEU A 833 -8.11 -20.59 32.76
N ALA A 834 -7.11 -21.46 32.59
CA ALA A 834 -7.10 -22.40 31.47
C ALA A 834 -8.28 -23.39 31.52
N SER A 835 -8.70 -23.83 32.71
CA SER A 835 -9.86 -24.70 32.88
C SER A 835 -11.16 -24.00 32.48
N GLU A 836 -11.38 -22.78 32.96
CA GLU A 836 -12.60 -22.00 32.65
C GLU A 836 -12.63 -21.51 31.20
N MET A 837 -11.51 -21.05 30.66
CA MET A 837 -11.39 -20.55 29.30
C MET A 837 -11.53 -21.65 28.24
N ARG A 838 -11.16 -22.90 28.56
CA ARG A 838 -11.40 -24.07 27.70
C ARG A 838 -12.89 -24.33 27.48
N LYS A 839 -13.76 -24.05 28.45
CA LYS A 839 -15.22 -24.16 28.27
C LYS A 839 -15.73 -23.24 27.14
N SER A 840 -14.99 -22.17 26.86
CA SER A 840 -15.26 -21.20 25.79
C SER A 840 -14.35 -21.37 24.57
N ASN A 841 -13.64 -22.51 24.44
CA ASN A 841 -12.67 -22.80 23.38
C ASN A 841 -11.53 -21.77 23.26
N ILE A 842 -11.15 -21.08 24.35
CA ILE A 842 -10.05 -20.10 24.36
C ILE A 842 -8.80 -20.76 24.94
N LEU A 843 -7.70 -20.75 24.17
CA LEU A 843 -6.39 -21.19 24.63
C LEU A 843 -5.58 -19.96 25.05
N LEU A 844 -5.11 -19.98 26.30
CA LEU A 844 -4.21 -18.96 26.85
C LEU A 844 -2.76 -19.35 26.61
N ARG A 845 -1.96 -18.42 26.09
CA ARG A 845 -0.51 -18.56 25.91
C ARG A 845 0.23 -17.40 26.56
N ASN A 846 1.50 -17.62 26.86
CA ASN A 846 2.38 -16.54 27.31
C ASN A 846 2.97 -15.79 26.11
N THR A 847 3.50 -14.58 26.31
CA THR A 847 4.07 -13.76 25.21
C THR A 847 5.23 -14.43 24.47
N GLU A 848 5.96 -15.34 25.12
CA GLU A 848 7.06 -16.11 24.53
C GLU A 848 6.58 -17.30 23.67
N GLU A 849 5.33 -17.75 23.83
CA GLU A 849 4.73 -18.90 23.14
C GLU A 849 3.96 -18.50 21.85
N GLY A 850 4.03 -17.21 21.47
CA GLY A 850 3.51 -16.65 20.22
C GLY A 850 2.40 -15.60 20.40
N LEU A 851 2.55 -14.44 19.75
CA LEU A 851 1.66 -13.27 19.87
C LEU A 851 0.45 -13.27 18.91
N GLN A 852 0.49 -14.02 17.81
CA GLN A 852 -0.33 -13.72 16.63
C GLN A 852 -1.71 -14.39 16.55
N GLU A 853 -2.03 -15.36 17.43
CA GLU A 853 -3.27 -16.17 17.29
C GLU A 853 -4.03 -16.48 18.59
N HIS A 854 -3.49 -16.11 19.75
CA HIS A 854 -3.97 -16.59 21.05
C HIS A 854 -4.27 -15.45 22.02
N ALA A 855 -5.17 -15.71 22.97
CA ALA A 855 -5.35 -14.83 24.12
C ALA A 855 -4.13 -14.95 25.03
N ILE A 856 -3.66 -13.82 25.56
CA ILE A 856 -2.41 -13.77 26.31
C ILE A 856 -2.70 -13.81 27.80
N LEU A 857 -1.96 -14.63 28.55
CA LEU A 857 -1.87 -14.56 30.01
C LEU A 857 -0.41 -14.31 30.38
N ASP A 858 -0.12 -13.15 30.94
CA ASP A 858 1.27 -12.80 31.31
C ASP A 858 1.33 -11.79 32.46
N SER A 859 2.54 -11.45 32.91
CA SER A 859 2.73 -10.38 33.88
C SER A 859 2.77 -9.01 33.22
N ILE A 860 2.37 -7.97 33.96
CA ILE A 860 2.41 -6.57 33.48
C ILE A 860 3.80 -6.21 32.93
N ARG A 861 4.86 -6.65 33.61
CA ARG A 861 6.24 -6.36 33.19
C ARG A 861 6.61 -7.04 31.87
N ARG A 862 6.23 -8.30 31.67
CA ARG A 862 6.47 -9.04 30.42
C ARG A 862 5.60 -8.54 29.26
N PHE A 863 4.47 -7.91 29.57
CA PHE A 863 3.60 -7.27 28.58
C PHE A 863 3.94 -5.78 28.33
N SER A 864 4.99 -5.25 28.95
CA SER A 864 5.39 -3.84 28.76
C SER A 864 5.78 -3.55 27.30
N GLY A 865 5.33 -2.40 26.79
CA GLY A 865 5.50 -1.99 25.39
C GLY A 865 4.52 -2.66 24.41
N LEU A 866 3.70 -3.61 24.87
CA LEU A 866 2.67 -4.28 24.08
C LEU A 866 1.27 -3.76 24.44
N GLU A 867 0.27 -4.10 23.61
CA GLU A 867 -1.12 -3.67 23.79
C GLU A 867 -2.12 -4.65 23.19
N ARG A 868 -3.39 -4.56 23.64
CA ARG A 868 -4.55 -5.31 23.16
C ARG A 868 -5.83 -4.47 23.23
N SER A 869 -6.81 -4.84 22.42
CA SER A 869 -8.12 -4.17 22.44
C SER A 869 -8.83 -4.33 23.78
N ILE A 870 -8.73 -5.51 24.39
CA ILE A 870 -9.38 -5.86 25.65
C ILE A 870 -8.31 -6.35 26.64
N VAL A 871 -8.28 -5.77 27.82
CA VAL A 871 -7.34 -6.16 28.89
C VAL A 871 -8.07 -6.42 30.20
N PHE A 872 -7.78 -7.56 30.81
CA PHE A 872 -8.15 -7.91 32.18
C PHE A 872 -6.91 -7.79 33.06
N GLY A 873 -6.86 -6.77 33.91
CA GLY A 873 -5.82 -6.58 34.90
C GLY A 873 -6.18 -7.24 36.22
N ILE A 874 -5.42 -8.24 36.65
CA ILE A 874 -5.55 -8.89 37.96
C ILE A 874 -4.48 -8.29 38.87
N ILE A 875 -4.92 -7.54 39.88
CA ILE A 875 -4.04 -6.82 40.82
C ILE A 875 -4.35 -7.29 42.23
N PRO A 876 -3.38 -7.83 42.98
CA PRO A 876 -3.63 -8.28 44.35
C PRO A 876 -3.98 -7.10 45.26
N GLN A 877 -4.89 -7.34 46.22
CA GLN A 877 -5.28 -6.33 47.21
C GLN A 877 -4.09 -5.86 48.06
N HIS A 878 -3.09 -6.73 48.28
CA HIS A 878 -1.90 -6.43 49.04
C HIS A 878 -0.64 -6.97 48.36
N PHE A 879 0.38 -6.12 48.21
CA PHE A 879 1.68 -6.53 47.68
C PHE A 879 2.82 -5.65 48.18
N GLN A 880 4.04 -6.19 48.04
CA GLN A 880 5.26 -5.51 48.44
C GLN A 880 5.42 -4.19 47.67
N PHE A 881 5.53 -3.07 48.39
CA PHE A 881 5.62 -1.71 47.85
C PHE A 881 4.31 -1.12 47.29
N GLN A 882 3.14 -1.64 47.67
CA GLN A 882 1.84 -1.08 47.30
C GLN A 882 1.78 0.44 47.52
N GLU A 883 2.18 0.94 48.70
CA GLU A 883 2.19 2.38 48.99
C GLU A 883 3.08 3.23 48.06
N LYS A 884 4.06 2.61 47.39
CA LYS A 884 5.03 3.33 46.54
C LYS A 884 4.68 3.30 45.05
N ILE A 885 4.15 2.18 44.55
CA ILE A 885 4.00 1.95 43.10
C ILE A 885 2.59 1.54 42.66
N PHE A 886 1.61 1.46 43.57
CA PHE A 886 0.25 1.00 43.22
C PHE A 886 -0.36 1.77 42.06
N GLU A 887 -0.37 3.11 42.13
CA GLU A 887 -0.89 3.97 41.07
C GLU A 887 -0.14 3.76 39.74
N ASN A 888 1.20 3.61 39.79
CA ASN A 888 1.99 3.33 38.60
C ASN A 888 1.62 1.97 37.97
N ILE A 889 1.33 0.95 38.78
CA ILE A 889 0.89 -0.36 38.30
C ILE A 889 -0.49 -0.26 37.62
N LEU A 890 -1.41 0.53 38.18
CA LEU A 890 -2.70 0.79 37.54
C LEU A 890 -2.53 1.46 36.18
N VAL A 891 -1.66 2.47 36.09
CA VAL A 891 -1.30 3.11 34.81
C VAL A 891 -0.65 2.11 33.84
N CYS A 892 0.24 1.25 34.32
CA CYS A 892 0.91 0.23 33.51
C CYS A 892 -0.05 -0.79 32.90
N VAL A 893 -1.12 -1.17 33.62
CA VAL A 893 -2.14 -2.13 33.14
C VAL A 893 -3.12 -1.43 32.21
N ALA A 894 -3.68 -0.30 32.66
CA ALA A 894 -4.72 0.42 31.95
C ALA A 894 -4.25 0.89 30.57
N SER A 895 -3.00 1.33 30.47
CA SER A 895 -2.40 1.76 29.21
C SER A 895 -2.27 0.68 28.14
N ARG A 896 -2.33 -0.61 28.51
CA ARG A 896 -2.24 -1.74 27.57
C ARG A 896 -3.57 -2.01 26.87
N ALA A 897 -4.65 -1.39 27.34
CA ALA A 897 -6.01 -1.55 26.83
C ALA A 897 -6.37 -0.44 25.84
N ASN A 898 -6.72 -0.80 24.61
CA ASN A 898 -7.14 0.19 23.61
C ASN A 898 -8.62 0.55 23.76
N LEU A 899 -9.51 -0.43 24.00
CA LEU A 899 -10.97 -0.23 24.00
C LEU A 899 -11.66 -0.55 25.32
N ASN A 900 -11.37 -1.72 25.92
CA ASN A 900 -12.06 -2.19 27.12
C ASN A 900 -11.05 -2.62 28.18
N LEU A 901 -11.20 -2.05 29.38
CA LEU A 901 -10.37 -2.34 30.53
C LEU A 901 -11.23 -2.92 31.67
N HIS A 902 -10.83 -4.09 32.16
CA HIS A 902 -11.41 -4.69 33.37
C HIS A 902 -10.31 -4.81 34.43
N LEU A 903 -10.46 -4.12 35.56
CA LEU A 903 -9.55 -4.21 36.71
C LEU A 903 -10.19 -5.07 37.80
N LEU A 904 -9.49 -6.12 38.19
CA LEU A 904 -9.93 -7.16 39.10
C LEU A 904 -9.01 -7.18 40.34
N PHE A 905 -9.61 -6.98 41.51
CA PHE A 905 -8.94 -6.94 42.82
C PHE A 905 -9.37 -8.07 43.74
#